data_AF-A0A5E4CFL4-F1
#
_entry.id   AF-A0A5E4CFL4-F1
#
_cell.length_a   1.000
_cell.length_b   1.000
_cell.length_c   1.000
_cell.angle_alpha   90.00
_cell.angle_beta   90.00
_cell.angle_gamma   90.00
#
_symmetry.space_group_name_H-M   'P 1'
#
loop_
_entity.id
_entity.type
_entity.pdbx_description
1 polymer ?
#
loop_
_entity_poly.entity_id
_entity_poly.type
_entity_poly.pdbx_seq_one_letter_code
_entity_poly.pdbx_strand_id
1 'polypeptide(L)'
;MEDFGLIKPPHPAIPVATKRKRVLWESQEESQELTLTVPWREILGQPPTLGTTQEEWLVWLRFHKKKWQLQARQRLARRKKQRLESAEDLPRHGAIRDRPATGLGSFLRRTARSILDLPWQIVQISQTSQAGLFRLWAIIGSDLHSIKLSIPRVFYVNQRVAKAEEGPSCRKVNRILPRSNMVYNLYEYSVPEDMYQEHINEINTELSAPDIEGVYETQVPLLFRALVQLGCVCVVNRQLVRHLSGWEAETFTLDHLEMRSLAQFSYLEPGSIRHIYLYHHTQGHKALFGLFVPSQRRASVFVLDTVRSNQMPSLSTLYSAEHSLLLKKVGPELLPPPRHTFEVRAETDLKTICRAIQRFLLAYKEERRGPTLIAVQSSWELQKLASEIPVLEEFPLVPVRVVDKISYGVLDWQRHGARRMIRHYLHLDTCLSQAFEMSRYFHIPVGNLPEDISTFGSDLFFARHLQRHNHLLWLSPTARPDLGGKEADDNRLVMEFEDRATVEINSPGCYSTVCVELDIQNLAVNTILQSHHVNDMEGAGSMGISFDVIQQASLEDMVTGNQASSAPASYDETALCSSTFRCPLASHAAVSVSVPVAHARVLPGYHDKSLHSLLPSCGQRHLAQKPFSHGCFSAD
;
A
#
# COMPACT_ATOMS: atom_id res chain seq x y z
N MET A 1 30.01 -12.41 108.71
CA MET A 1 28.70 -13.07 108.90
C MET A 1 28.08 -13.21 107.52
N GLU A 2 27.77 -14.44 107.17
CA GLU A 2 27.14 -14.86 105.91
C GLU A 2 25.74 -14.22 105.77
N ASP A 3 25.28 -13.95 104.54
CA ASP A 3 24.13 -14.63 103.88
C ASP A 3 23.40 -13.76 102.81
N PHE A 4 22.86 -14.45 101.78
CA PHE A 4 21.90 -14.05 100.70
C PHE A 4 22.15 -12.76 99.88
N GLY A 5 22.23 -12.74 98.54
CA GLY A 5 21.30 -13.29 97.55
C GLY A 5 20.47 -12.16 96.92
N LEU A 6 20.65 -11.87 95.61
CA LEU A 6 19.64 -11.46 94.59
C LEU A 6 20.26 -10.71 93.38
N ILE A 7 20.26 -11.41 92.22
CA ILE A 7 19.83 -11.00 90.86
C ILE A 7 20.38 -9.66 90.31
N LYS A 8 21.48 -9.67 89.52
CA LYS A 8 21.59 -9.81 88.02
C LYS A 8 21.43 -8.47 87.24
N PRO A 9 22.08 -8.30 86.07
CA PRO A 9 23.51 -8.35 85.80
C PRO A 9 23.88 -7.17 84.83
N PRO A 10 24.90 -7.27 83.95
CA PRO A 10 25.93 -6.25 83.76
C PRO A 10 25.59 -5.21 82.67
N HIS A 11 26.21 -4.04 82.75
CA HIS A 11 26.47 -3.25 81.54
C HIS A 11 27.85 -3.61 81.00
N PRO A 12 27.94 -4.13 79.76
CA PRO A 12 29.14 -3.93 78.98
C PRO A 12 28.84 -3.05 77.75
N ALA A 13 29.67 -2.01 77.67
CA ALA A 13 30.31 -1.42 76.50
C ALA A 13 29.53 -1.32 75.17
N ILE A 14 29.29 -0.06 74.84
CA ILE A 14 28.77 0.54 73.62
C ILE A 14 29.48 0.04 72.34
N PRO A 15 28.72 -0.34 71.29
CA PRO A 15 29.18 -0.27 69.91
C PRO A 15 28.66 1.01 69.23
N VAL A 16 29.56 1.75 68.59
CA VAL A 16 29.24 2.91 67.75
C VAL A 16 28.67 2.43 66.42
N ALA A 17 27.41 2.77 66.15
CA ALA A 17 26.75 2.57 64.86
C ALA A 17 26.71 3.87 64.06
N THR A 18 27.29 3.86 62.86
CA THR A 18 27.19 4.95 61.88
C THR A 18 25.77 5.02 61.31
N LYS A 19 24.99 6.01 61.74
CA LYS A 19 23.70 6.35 61.09
C LYS A 19 23.98 6.99 59.73
N ARG A 20 23.74 6.26 58.64
CA ARG A 20 23.47 6.84 57.32
C ARG A 20 22.24 7.75 57.45
N LYS A 21 22.46 9.05 57.26
CA LYS A 21 21.42 10.07 57.18
C LYS A 21 20.56 9.76 55.95
N ARG A 22 19.36 9.20 56.13
CA ARG A 22 18.33 9.13 55.08
C ARG A 22 18.11 10.56 54.60
N VAL A 23 18.39 10.77 53.32
CA VAL A 23 18.32 12.08 52.67
C VAL A 23 16.87 12.33 52.25
N LEU A 24 16.32 13.44 52.73
CA LEU A 24 15.47 14.48 52.10
C LEU A 24 14.80 14.28 50.70
N TRP A 25 14.55 13.07 50.21
CA TRP A 25 13.88 12.85 48.91
C TRP A 25 12.37 12.69 49.02
N GLU A 26 11.87 11.91 50.00
CA GLU A 26 10.42 11.69 50.21
C GLU A 26 9.67 13.00 50.52
N SER A 27 10.29 13.91 51.29
CA SER A 27 9.68 15.21 51.61
C SER A 27 9.62 16.18 50.42
N GLN A 28 10.49 16.03 49.40
CA GLN A 28 10.43 16.82 48.17
C GLN A 28 9.37 16.31 47.21
N GLU A 29 9.16 14.99 47.12
CA GLU A 29 8.12 14.39 46.28
C GLU A 29 6.71 14.66 46.83
N GLU A 30 6.50 14.49 48.14
CA GLU A 30 5.21 14.83 48.79
C GLU A 30 4.89 16.32 48.65
N SER A 31 5.87 17.21 48.80
CA SER A 31 5.71 18.64 48.59
C SER A 31 5.33 18.97 47.14
N GLN A 32 5.91 18.26 46.16
CA GLN A 32 5.59 18.45 44.75
C GLN A 32 4.19 17.95 44.40
N GLU A 33 3.76 16.81 44.94
CA GLU A 33 2.39 16.32 44.73
C GLU A 33 1.33 17.23 45.37
N LEU A 34 1.59 17.76 46.57
CA LEU A 34 0.75 18.77 47.21
C LEU A 34 0.63 20.05 46.36
N THR A 35 1.71 20.51 45.71
CA THR A 35 1.63 21.67 44.79
C THR A 35 0.83 21.42 43.51
N LEU A 36 0.54 20.16 43.15
CA LEU A 36 -0.21 19.81 41.95
C LEU A 36 -1.73 19.70 42.19
N THR A 37 -2.17 19.65 43.45
CA THR A 37 -3.59 19.57 43.83
C THR A 37 -4.18 20.93 44.21
N VAL A 38 -3.35 21.85 44.70
CA VAL A 38 -3.73 23.20 45.15
C VAL A 38 -3.95 24.17 43.95
N PRO A 39 -4.95 25.07 44.00
CA PRO A 39 -5.16 26.06 42.94
C PRO A 39 -3.94 26.99 42.78
N TRP A 40 -3.55 27.26 41.53
CA TRP A 40 -2.36 28.07 41.19
C TRP A 40 -2.31 29.46 41.87
N ARG A 41 -3.46 29.99 42.29
CA ARG A 41 -3.61 31.29 42.96
C ARG A 41 -3.05 31.28 44.40
N GLU A 42 -3.07 30.13 45.06
CA GLU A 42 -2.48 29.96 46.40
C GLU A 42 -0.95 29.72 46.33
N ILE A 43 -0.47 29.15 45.21
CA ILE A 43 0.95 28.84 45.01
C ILE A 43 1.74 30.04 44.47
N LEU A 44 1.15 30.79 43.55
CA LEU A 44 1.81 31.91 42.88
C LEU A 44 1.35 33.29 43.38
N GLY A 45 0.27 33.36 44.16
CA GLY A 45 -0.32 34.61 44.63
C GLY A 45 -1.24 35.29 43.59
N GLN A 46 -1.62 36.55 43.87
CA GLN A 46 -2.46 37.34 42.96
C GLN A 46 -1.69 37.70 41.68
N PRO A 47 -2.34 37.66 40.50
CA PRO A 47 -1.67 38.01 39.26
C PRO A 47 -1.30 39.50 39.26
N PRO A 48 -0.09 39.86 38.79
CA PRO A 48 0.26 41.26 38.58
C PRO A 48 -0.67 41.89 37.55
N THR A 49 -1.03 43.15 37.74
CA THR A 49 -1.83 43.94 36.78
C THR A 49 -1.05 44.14 35.48
N LEU A 50 -1.76 44.27 34.36
CA LEU A 50 -1.12 44.56 33.08
C LEU A 50 -0.62 46.01 33.11
N GLY A 51 0.67 46.18 33.40
CA GLY A 51 1.30 47.50 33.47
C GLY A 51 1.55 48.10 32.08
N THR A 52 1.78 49.41 32.05
CA THR A 52 1.96 50.18 30.80
C THR A 52 3.43 50.25 30.39
N THR A 53 4.35 49.89 31.28
CA THR A 53 5.80 49.91 31.05
C THR A 53 6.34 48.53 30.63
N GLN A 54 7.45 48.52 29.87
CA GLN A 54 8.08 47.28 29.39
C GLN A 54 8.54 46.36 30.53
N GLU A 55 8.95 46.93 31.67
CA GLU A 55 9.40 46.19 32.84
C GLU A 55 8.24 45.48 33.55
N GLU A 56 7.09 46.14 33.70
CA GLU A 56 5.86 45.54 34.23
C GLU A 56 5.34 44.43 33.31
N TRP A 57 5.46 44.59 32.00
CA TRP A 57 5.16 43.55 31.02
C TRP A 57 6.02 42.30 31.19
N LEU A 58 7.32 42.47 31.45
CA LEU A 58 8.22 41.34 31.70
C LEU A 58 7.90 40.64 33.01
N VAL A 59 7.52 41.38 34.06
CA VAL A 59 7.06 40.81 35.34
C VAL A 59 5.77 40.01 35.14
N TRP A 60 4.80 40.57 34.40
CA TRP A 60 3.56 39.88 34.02
C TRP A 60 3.83 38.61 33.22
N LEU A 61 4.69 38.68 32.20
CA LEU A 61 5.03 37.54 31.35
C LEU A 61 5.74 36.44 32.14
N ARG A 62 6.67 36.78 33.04
CA ARG A 62 7.36 35.81 33.90
C ARG A 62 6.39 35.11 34.83
N PHE A 63 5.46 35.86 35.43
CA PHE A 63 4.39 35.29 36.27
C PHE A 63 3.50 34.32 35.47
N HIS A 64 3.03 34.74 34.30
CA HIS A 64 2.15 33.92 33.46
C HIS A 64 2.84 32.69 32.88
N LYS A 65 4.12 32.77 32.52
CA LYS A 65 4.92 31.60 32.14
C LYS A 65 5.00 30.58 33.27
N LYS A 66 5.25 31.01 34.52
CA LYS A 66 5.23 30.12 35.70
C LYS A 66 3.85 29.52 35.93
N LYS A 67 2.78 30.31 35.80
CA LYS A 67 1.39 29.83 35.87
C LYS A 67 1.08 28.76 34.82
N TRP A 68 1.46 28.98 33.57
CA TRP A 68 1.22 28.01 32.49
C TRP A 68 2.02 26.73 32.68
N GLN A 69 3.26 26.82 33.14
CA GLN A 69 4.07 25.65 33.49
C GLN A 69 3.40 24.82 34.59
N LEU A 70 2.90 25.47 35.65
CA LEU A 70 2.20 24.79 36.74
C LEU A 70 0.90 24.14 36.25
N GLN A 71 0.10 24.87 35.46
CA GLN A 71 -1.12 24.32 34.84
C GLN A 71 -0.85 23.19 33.84
N ALA A 72 0.29 23.21 33.13
CA ALA A 72 0.70 22.12 32.24
C ALA A 72 1.06 20.87 33.05
N ARG A 73 1.82 21.02 34.15
CA ARG A 73 2.15 19.93 35.07
C ARG A 73 0.90 19.35 35.74
N GLN A 74 -0.04 20.19 36.20
CA GLN A 74 -1.32 19.74 36.75
C GLN A 74 -2.16 18.97 35.72
N ARG A 75 -2.19 19.41 34.45
CA ARG A 75 -2.87 18.69 33.36
C ARG A 75 -2.24 17.33 33.07
N LEU A 76 -0.91 17.25 33.06
CA LEU A 76 -0.16 16.00 32.90
C LEU A 76 -0.40 15.02 34.05
N ALA A 77 -0.36 15.50 35.30
CA ALA A 77 -0.64 14.70 36.48
C ALA A 77 -2.08 14.17 36.50
N ARG A 78 -3.08 15.00 36.16
CA ARG A 78 -4.48 14.56 36.00
C ARG A 78 -4.64 13.50 34.92
N ARG A 79 -3.95 13.64 33.77
CA ARG A 79 -3.94 12.62 32.72
C ARG A 79 -3.27 11.32 33.19
N LYS A 80 -2.17 11.39 33.94
CA LYS A 80 -1.49 10.22 34.50
C LYS A 80 -2.40 9.48 35.50
N LYS A 81 -3.12 10.22 36.35
CA LYS A 81 -4.09 9.65 37.31
C LYS A 81 -5.29 9.00 36.61
N GLN A 82 -5.87 9.66 35.61
CA GLN A 82 -6.95 9.10 34.79
C GLN A 82 -6.54 7.82 34.05
N ARG A 83 -5.28 7.72 33.60
CA ARG A 83 -4.75 6.51 32.97
C ARG A 83 -4.59 5.34 33.94
N LEU A 84 -4.26 5.60 35.21
CA LEU A 84 -4.21 4.58 36.25
C LEU A 84 -5.61 4.15 36.70
N GLU A 85 -6.51 5.11 36.94
CA GLU A 85 -7.90 4.84 37.38
C GLU A 85 -8.72 4.12 36.29
N SER A 86 -8.41 4.30 35.00
CA SER A 86 -9.09 3.57 33.90
C SER A 86 -8.60 2.12 33.73
N ALA A 87 -7.53 1.71 34.41
CA ALA A 87 -7.01 0.35 34.34
C ALA A 87 -7.63 -0.59 35.40
N GLU A 88 -8.26 -0.05 36.45
CA GLU A 88 -8.77 -0.87 37.57
C GLU A 88 -10.30 -0.85 37.77
N ASP A 89 -11.09 -0.05 37.03
CA ASP A 89 -12.56 0.00 37.24
C ASP A 89 -13.40 -0.21 35.96
N LEU A 90 -14.46 -1.02 36.10
CA LEU A 90 -15.57 -1.22 35.15
C LEU A 90 -16.18 0.12 34.67
N PRO A 91 -16.74 0.19 33.44
CA PRO A 91 -17.23 1.44 32.88
C PRO A 91 -18.52 1.90 33.59
N ARG A 92 -18.40 2.87 34.50
CA ARG A 92 -19.55 3.64 35.00
C ARG A 92 -20.03 4.60 33.91
N HIS A 93 -21.25 4.37 33.43
CA HIS A 93 -22.04 5.30 32.63
C HIS A 93 -22.29 6.61 33.39
N GLY A 94 -21.42 7.60 33.19
CA GLY A 94 -21.64 8.99 33.56
C GLY A 94 -21.78 9.84 32.31
N ALA A 95 -23.01 10.16 31.93
CA ALA A 95 -23.31 11.11 30.86
C ALA A 95 -22.77 12.50 31.24
N ILE A 96 -21.55 12.82 30.80
CA ILE A 96 -21.03 14.19 30.84
C ILE A 96 -21.89 15.01 29.88
N ARG A 97 -22.72 15.88 30.45
CA ARG A 97 -23.51 16.90 29.74
C ARG A 97 -22.65 17.56 28.67
N ASP A 98 -23.03 17.31 27.42
CA ASP A 98 -22.41 17.86 26.23
C ASP A 98 -22.71 19.36 26.18
N ARG A 99 -21.85 20.17 26.81
CA ARG A 99 -21.91 21.62 26.69
C ARG A 99 -21.38 21.96 25.29
N PRO A 100 -22.14 22.66 24.42
CA PRO A 100 -21.67 23.03 23.10
C PRO A 100 -20.49 23.98 23.24
N ALA A 101 -19.27 23.45 23.11
CA ALA A 101 -18.05 24.24 23.13
C ALA A 101 -17.85 24.85 21.74
N THR A 102 -18.34 26.07 21.53
CA THR A 102 -18.27 26.87 20.31
C THR A 102 -16.84 27.37 19.98
N GLY A 103 -15.83 26.49 20.08
CA GLY A 103 -14.42 26.82 19.84
C GLY A 103 -13.72 25.83 18.91
N LEU A 104 -12.39 25.95 18.76
CA LEU A 104 -11.52 25.09 17.93
C LEU A 104 -11.74 23.58 18.16
N GLY A 105 -12.14 23.19 19.37
CA GLY A 105 -12.50 21.80 19.69
C GLY A 105 -13.77 21.28 19.00
N SER A 106 -14.68 22.16 18.56
CA SER A 106 -15.82 21.79 17.70
C SER A 106 -15.40 21.61 16.24
N PHE A 107 -14.44 22.41 15.76
CA PHE A 107 -13.85 22.24 14.43
C PHE A 107 -13.07 20.93 14.34
N LEU A 108 -12.17 20.66 15.29
CA LEU A 108 -11.42 19.40 15.35
C LEU A 108 -12.36 18.19 15.49
N ARG A 109 -13.43 18.30 16.29
CA ARG A 109 -14.46 17.25 16.36
C ARG A 109 -15.22 17.08 15.05
N ARG A 110 -15.52 18.16 14.33
CA ARG A 110 -16.18 18.11 13.02
C ARG A 110 -15.27 17.48 11.97
N THR A 111 -13.98 17.82 11.94
CA THR A 111 -12.98 17.21 11.05
C THR A 111 -12.73 15.75 11.39
N ALA A 112 -12.65 15.40 12.68
CA ALA A 112 -12.55 14.01 13.10
C ALA A 112 -13.79 13.21 12.71
N ARG A 113 -14.99 13.79 12.81
CA ARG A 113 -16.22 13.16 12.31
C ARG A 113 -16.24 13.02 10.80
N SER A 114 -15.81 14.03 10.04
CA SER A 114 -15.78 13.94 8.57
C SER A 114 -14.87 12.82 8.08
N ILE A 115 -13.74 12.60 8.76
CA ILE A 115 -12.85 11.46 8.49
C ILE A 115 -13.55 10.13 8.75
N LEU A 116 -14.42 10.02 9.76
CA LEU A 116 -15.14 8.77 10.06
C LEU A 116 -16.41 8.56 9.22
N ASP A 117 -17.00 9.63 8.71
CA ASP A 117 -18.34 9.61 8.11
C ASP A 117 -18.31 9.68 6.57
N LEU A 118 -17.29 10.32 5.98
CA LEU A 118 -17.18 10.52 4.54
C LEU A 118 -16.29 9.45 3.89
N PRO A 119 -16.54 9.11 2.61
CA PRO A 119 -15.67 8.22 1.85
C PRO A 119 -14.30 8.88 1.58
N TRP A 120 -13.26 8.06 1.63
CA TRP A 120 -11.88 8.47 1.38
C TRP A 120 -11.53 8.14 -0.06
N GLN A 121 -11.20 9.16 -0.85
CA GLN A 121 -10.66 8.99 -2.19
C GLN A 121 -9.13 8.97 -2.08
N ILE A 122 -8.54 7.78 -2.11
CA ILE A 122 -7.10 7.58 -1.87
C ILE A 122 -6.33 8.06 -3.09
N VAL A 123 -5.41 9.02 -2.90
CA VAL A 123 -4.51 9.50 -3.95
C VAL A 123 -3.24 8.66 -3.98
N GLN A 124 -2.64 8.40 -2.82
CA GLN A 124 -1.40 7.64 -2.71
C GLN A 124 -1.27 6.96 -1.34
N ILE A 125 -0.72 5.76 -1.31
CA ILE A 125 -0.22 5.06 -0.14
C ILE A 125 1.30 4.95 -0.26
N SER A 126 2.04 5.58 0.64
CA SER A 126 3.51 5.60 0.63
C SER A 126 4.08 4.96 1.89
N GLN A 127 5.17 4.20 1.74
CA GLN A 127 5.93 3.66 2.87
C GLN A 127 6.55 4.81 3.68
N THR A 128 6.58 4.68 5.01
CA THR A 128 7.31 5.60 5.88
C THR A 128 8.62 4.96 6.33
N SER A 129 9.42 5.68 7.13
CA SER A 129 10.64 5.14 7.72
C SER A 129 10.40 4.03 8.76
N GLN A 130 9.18 3.91 9.28
CA GLN A 130 8.79 2.86 10.23
C GLN A 130 8.17 1.69 9.48
N ALA A 131 8.63 0.48 9.77
CA ALA A 131 8.10 -0.75 9.17
C ALA A 131 6.63 -0.94 9.57
N GLY A 132 5.79 -1.35 8.61
CA GLY A 132 4.34 -1.50 8.82
C GLY A 132 3.55 -0.19 8.88
N LEU A 133 4.19 0.97 9.04
CA LEU A 133 3.51 2.26 9.01
C LEU A 133 3.59 2.91 7.63
N PHE A 134 2.43 3.21 7.08
CA PHE A 134 2.25 3.84 5.78
C PHE A 134 1.60 5.21 5.95
N ARG A 135 1.92 6.14 5.05
CA ARG A 135 1.22 7.41 4.93
C ARG A 135 0.20 7.28 3.81
N LEU A 136 -1.06 7.48 4.15
CA LEU A 136 -2.18 7.46 3.24
C LEU A 136 -2.63 8.89 2.98
N TRP A 137 -2.53 9.31 1.73
CA TRP A 137 -3.06 10.57 1.24
C TRP A 137 -4.44 10.34 0.65
N ALA A 138 -5.46 10.97 1.23
CA ALA A 138 -6.83 10.86 0.74
C ALA A 138 -7.55 12.20 0.71
N ILE A 139 -8.40 12.39 -0.29
CA ILE A 139 -9.36 13.47 -0.34
C ILE A 139 -10.62 13.03 0.39
N ILE A 140 -11.03 13.80 1.38
CA ILE A 140 -12.23 13.55 2.19
C ILE A 140 -13.08 14.82 2.12
N GLY A 141 -14.20 14.75 1.42
CA GLY A 141 -14.98 15.95 1.07
C GLY A 141 -14.20 16.85 0.11
N SER A 142 -13.77 18.03 0.58
CA SER A 142 -12.98 19.00 -0.18
C SER A 142 -11.49 19.03 0.18
N ASP A 143 -11.11 18.35 1.26
CA ASP A 143 -9.83 18.55 1.91
C ASP A 143 -8.92 17.34 1.71
N LEU A 144 -7.62 17.60 1.50
CA LEU A 144 -6.60 16.57 1.43
C LEU A 144 -6.07 16.26 2.84
N HIS A 145 -6.19 15.01 3.26
CA HIS A 145 -5.72 14.52 4.55
C HIS A 145 -4.52 13.60 4.38
N SER A 146 -3.55 13.74 5.30
CA SER A 146 -2.47 12.78 5.52
C SER A 146 -2.81 11.96 6.75
N ILE A 147 -3.05 10.67 6.55
CA ILE A 147 -3.48 9.73 7.58
C ILE A 147 -2.39 8.67 7.75
N LYS A 148 -2.11 8.25 8.99
CA LYS A 148 -1.18 7.14 9.25
C LYS A 148 -1.96 5.83 9.17
N LEU A 149 -1.48 4.90 8.36
CA LEU A 149 -2.06 3.58 8.17
C LEU A 149 -1.08 2.52 8.68
N SER A 150 -1.46 1.78 9.70
CA SER A 150 -0.72 0.63 10.20
C SER A 150 -1.18 -0.64 9.48
N ILE A 151 -0.24 -1.33 8.83
CA ILE A 151 -0.48 -2.57 8.10
C ILE A 151 0.29 -3.69 8.81
N PRO A 152 -0.41 -4.64 9.46
CA PRO A 152 0.23 -5.80 10.07
C PRO A 152 0.67 -6.82 9.02
N ARG A 153 1.67 -7.64 9.38
CA ARG A 153 2.01 -8.86 8.67
C ARG A 153 0.96 -9.92 9.00
N VAL A 154 0.21 -10.33 7.98
CA VAL A 154 -0.73 -11.45 8.05
C VAL A 154 -0.12 -12.65 7.32
N PHE A 155 -0.09 -13.80 7.99
CA PHE A 155 0.33 -15.08 7.42
C PHE A 155 -0.50 -16.22 8.02
N TYR A 156 -0.51 -17.36 7.33
CA TYR A 156 -1.34 -18.51 7.71
C TYR A 156 -0.47 -19.75 7.94
N VAL A 157 -0.76 -20.49 8.99
CA VAL A 157 -0.02 -21.71 9.36
C VAL A 157 -0.98 -22.88 9.37
N ASN A 158 -0.71 -23.89 8.55
CA ASN A 158 -1.45 -25.14 8.55
C ASN A 158 -0.75 -26.15 9.48
N GLN A 159 -1.42 -26.56 10.55
CA GLN A 159 -0.88 -27.47 11.55
C GLN A 159 -1.62 -28.81 11.55
N ARG A 160 -0.87 -29.90 11.66
CA ARG A 160 -1.42 -31.27 11.75
C ARG A 160 -2.17 -31.49 13.06
N VAL A 161 -1.70 -30.87 14.14
CA VAL A 161 -2.30 -30.97 15.47
C VAL A 161 -3.00 -29.65 15.79
N ALA A 162 -4.20 -29.73 16.39
CA ALA A 162 -4.92 -28.54 16.83
C ALA A 162 -4.22 -27.91 18.05
N LYS A 163 -4.07 -26.58 18.05
CA LYS A 163 -3.62 -25.84 19.24
C LYS A 163 -4.64 -25.93 20.36
N ALA A 164 -4.14 -26.12 21.58
CA ALA A 164 -4.96 -26.20 22.79
C ALA A 164 -5.55 -24.84 23.22
N GLU A 165 -4.86 -23.72 22.92
CA GLU A 165 -5.34 -22.36 23.22
C GLU A 165 -5.12 -21.42 22.02
N GLU A 166 -6.14 -20.61 21.72
CA GLU A 166 -6.07 -19.52 20.74
C GLU A 166 -5.42 -18.30 21.41
N GLY A 167 -4.18 -17.99 21.04
CA GLY A 167 -3.51 -16.77 21.50
C GLY A 167 -4.19 -15.51 20.96
N PRO A 168 -3.99 -14.32 21.58
CA PRO A 168 -4.67 -13.08 21.17
C PRO A 168 -4.34 -12.61 19.73
N SER A 169 -3.23 -13.10 19.15
CA SER A 169 -2.78 -12.79 17.79
C SER A 169 -3.07 -13.91 16.77
N CYS A 170 -3.71 -15.00 17.19
CA CYS A 170 -3.92 -16.21 16.41
C CYS A 170 -5.40 -16.59 16.37
N ARG A 171 -5.99 -16.72 15.19
CA ARG A 171 -7.38 -17.16 15.02
C ARG A 171 -7.47 -18.39 14.12
N LYS A 172 -8.28 -19.38 14.49
CA LYS A 172 -8.57 -20.51 13.59
C LYS A 172 -9.47 -20.04 12.45
N VAL A 173 -9.09 -20.36 11.21
CA VAL A 173 -9.80 -19.93 10.00
C VAL A 173 -10.02 -21.08 9.04
N ASN A 174 -11.03 -20.96 8.19
CA ASN A 174 -11.27 -21.88 7.08
C ASN A 174 -11.01 -21.15 5.76
N ARG A 175 -9.96 -21.55 5.04
CA ARG A 175 -9.53 -20.99 3.76
C ARG A 175 -9.07 -22.11 2.84
N ILE A 176 -9.15 -21.87 1.53
CA ILE A 176 -8.70 -22.82 0.52
C ILE A 176 -7.21 -22.56 0.23
N LEU A 177 -6.39 -23.60 0.41
CA LEU A 177 -4.95 -23.54 0.17
C LEU A 177 -4.63 -23.55 -1.33
N PRO A 178 -3.44 -23.06 -1.74
CA PRO A 178 -2.97 -23.21 -3.12
C PRO A 178 -3.02 -24.67 -3.57
N ARG A 179 -3.42 -24.91 -4.83
CA ARG A 179 -3.62 -26.25 -5.43
C ARG A 179 -4.59 -27.16 -4.67
N SER A 180 -5.50 -26.60 -3.87
CA SER A 180 -6.45 -27.39 -3.07
C SER A 180 -5.74 -28.37 -2.12
N ASN A 181 -4.55 -28.01 -1.61
CA ASN A 181 -3.83 -28.78 -0.59
C ASN A 181 -4.71 -29.05 0.64
N MET A 182 -4.49 -30.19 1.30
CA MET A 182 -5.27 -30.58 2.48
C MET A 182 -5.12 -29.58 3.63
N VAL A 183 -6.27 -29.11 4.13
CA VAL A 183 -6.36 -28.24 5.31
C VAL A 183 -6.54 -29.12 6.55
N TYR A 184 -5.60 -29.04 7.50
CA TYR A 184 -5.72 -29.70 8.80
C TYR A 184 -6.31 -28.71 9.82
N ASN A 185 -5.46 -27.94 10.49
CA ASN A 185 -5.86 -26.83 11.35
C ASN A 185 -5.15 -25.56 10.88
N LEU A 186 -5.89 -24.71 10.17
CA LEU A 186 -5.36 -23.46 9.63
C LEU A 186 -5.57 -22.32 10.63
N TYR A 187 -4.48 -21.65 10.95
CA TYR A 187 -4.45 -20.51 11.86
C TYR A 187 -3.94 -19.27 11.15
N GLU A 188 -4.64 -18.15 11.30
CA GLU A 188 -4.21 -16.85 10.83
C GLU A 188 -3.52 -16.08 11.96
N TYR A 189 -2.32 -15.58 11.67
CA TYR A 189 -1.55 -14.73 12.56
C TYR A 189 -1.54 -13.31 12.01
N SER A 190 -1.85 -12.34 12.87
CA SER A 190 -1.72 -10.91 12.57
C SER A 190 -0.72 -10.29 13.53
N VAL A 191 0.46 -9.96 13.02
CA VAL A 191 1.59 -9.45 13.81
C VAL A 191 1.98 -8.06 13.30
N PRO A 192 2.19 -7.05 14.17
CA PRO A 192 2.80 -5.79 13.76
C PRO A 192 4.13 -6.02 13.03
N GLU A 193 4.36 -5.31 11.92
CA GLU A 193 5.52 -5.57 11.04
C GLU A 193 6.86 -5.30 11.74
N ASP A 194 6.92 -4.30 12.62
CA ASP A 194 8.10 -4.00 13.44
C ASP A 194 8.48 -5.20 14.32
N MET A 195 7.51 -5.76 15.06
CA MET A 195 7.72 -6.96 15.87
C MET A 195 8.10 -8.18 15.02
N TYR A 196 7.47 -8.33 13.84
CA TYR A 196 7.78 -9.42 12.92
C TYR A 196 9.22 -9.36 12.42
N GLN A 197 9.71 -8.17 12.06
CA GLN A 197 11.09 -8.00 11.59
C GLN A 197 12.13 -8.24 12.69
N GLU A 198 11.84 -7.80 13.92
CA GLU A 198 12.74 -8.00 15.05
C GLU A 198 12.84 -9.49 15.46
N HIS A 199 11.73 -10.22 15.44
CA HIS A 199 11.65 -11.61 15.93
C HIS A 199 11.54 -12.65 14.80
N ILE A 200 11.90 -12.29 13.55
CA ILE A 200 11.69 -13.16 12.39
C ILE A 200 12.40 -14.52 12.52
N ASN A 201 13.57 -14.56 13.14
CA ASN A 201 14.34 -15.80 13.32
C ASN A 201 13.68 -16.74 14.34
N GLU A 202 13.12 -16.19 15.41
CA GLU A 202 12.38 -16.95 16.43
C GLU A 202 11.10 -17.51 15.81
N ILE A 203 10.35 -16.65 15.12
CA ILE A 203 9.14 -17.04 14.38
C ILE A 203 9.48 -18.14 13.37
N ASN A 204 10.54 -18.00 12.56
CA ASN A 204 10.93 -19.03 11.59
C ASN A 204 11.33 -20.35 12.26
N THR A 205 11.93 -20.31 13.45
CA THR A 205 12.30 -21.51 14.21
C THR A 205 11.06 -22.23 14.71
N GLU A 206 10.10 -21.49 15.28
CA GLU A 206 8.80 -22.04 15.67
C GLU A 206 8.02 -22.57 14.48
N LEU A 207 8.07 -21.87 13.34
CA LEU A 207 7.41 -22.25 12.10
C LEU A 207 8.03 -23.47 11.40
N SER A 208 9.24 -23.88 11.81
CA SER A 208 9.93 -25.07 11.31
C SER A 208 9.62 -26.33 12.13
N ALA A 209 8.68 -26.25 13.07
CA ALA A 209 8.31 -27.39 13.90
C ALA A 209 7.63 -28.51 13.06
N PRO A 210 7.85 -29.80 13.40
CA PRO A 210 7.42 -30.93 12.59
C PRO A 210 5.89 -31.14 12.52
N ASP A 211 5.14 -30.47 13.40
CA ASP A 211 3.68 -30.42 13.40
C ASP A 211 3.12 -29.44 12.35
N ILE A 212 3.97 -28.55 11.82
CA ILE A 212 3.61 -27.55 10.82
C ILE A 212 3.74 -28.17 9.43
N GLU A 213 2.62 -28.20 8.69
CA GLU A 213 2.56 -28.73 7.33
C GLU A 213 2.98 -27.68 6.29
N GLY A 214 2.71 -26.40 6.56
CA GLY A 214 3.11 -25.32 5.67
C GLY A 214 2.68 -23.93 6.15
N VAL A 215 3.42 -22.91 5.70
CA VAL A 215 3.21 -21.51 6.08
C VAL A 215 3.01 -20.64 4.84
N TYR A 216 1.88 -19.97 4.75
CA TYR A 216 1.44 -19.24 3.56
C TYR A 216 1.39 -17.73 3.79
N GLU A 217 1.50 -16.97 2.70
CA GLU A 217 1.35 -15.51 2.62
C GLU A 217 2.42 -14.67 3.35
N THR A 218 3.51 -15.29 3.82
CA THR A 218 4.62 -14.57 4.45
C THR A 218 5.29 -13.58 3.49
N GLN A 219 5.33 -13.94 2.21
CA GLN A 219 6.03 -13.21 1.14
C GLN A 219 5.20 -12.08 0.51
N VAL A 220 3.92 -11.93 0.88
CA VAL A 220 3.03 -10.90 0.29
C VAL A 220 3.49 -9.49 0.70
N PRO A 221 3.78 -8.57 -0.23
CA PRO A 221 4.14 -7.20 0.12
C PRO A 221 3.00 -6.47 0.83
N LEU A 222 3.30 -5.74 1.91
CA LEU A 222 2.30 -5.00 2.69
C LEU A 222 1.53 -3.97 1.86
N LEU A 223 2.21 -3.29 0.94
CA LEU A 223 1.58 -2.33 0.02
C LEU A 223 0.57 -3.03 -0.89
N PHE A 224 0.92 -4.20 -1.43
CA PHE A 224 0.01 -4.99 -2.27
C PHE A 224 -1.23 -5.41 -1.47
N ARG A 225 -1.05 -5.87 -0.23
CA ARG A 225 -2.16 -6.23 0.67
C ARG A 225 -3.10 -5.06 0.91
N ALA A 226 -2.58 -3.85 1.17
CA ALA A 226 -3.41 -2.65 1.28
C ALA A 226 -4.15 -2.30 -0.02
N LEU A 227 -3.50 -2.43 -1.17
CA LEU A 227 -4.15 -2.15 -2.47
C LEU A 227 -5.28 -3.15 -2.78
N VAL A 228 -5.11 -4.42 -2.41
CA VAL A 228 -6.14 -5.45 -2.55
C VAL A 228 -7.34 -5.13 -1.66
N GLN A 229 -7.13 -4.78 -0.39
CA GLN A 229 -8.19 -4.57 0.61
C GLN A 229 -8.88 -3.18 0.53
N LEU A 230 -8.14 -2.11 0.20
CA LEU A 230 -8.67 -0.74 0.19
C LEU A 230 -9.12 -0.26 -1.19
N GLY A 231 -8.41 -0.68 -2.24
CA GLY A 231 -8.55 -0.12 -3.59
C GLY A 231 -8.32 1.39 -3.64
N CYS A 232 -9.08 2.10 -4.47
CA CYS A 232 -8.98 3.55 -4.66
C CYS A 232 -9.96 4.37 -3.79
N VAL A 233 -11.06 3.76 -3.33
CA VAL A 233 -12.06 4.39 -2.45
C VAL A 233 -12.35 3.48 -1.27
N CYS A 234 -12.20 4.01 -0.06
CA CYS A 234 -12.52 3.27 1.17
C CYS A 234 -13.39 4.09 2.13
N VAL A 235 -14.02 3.40 3.08
CA VAL A 235 -14.80 3.98 4.17
C VAL A 235 -14.36 3.34 5.49
N VAL A 236 -14.42 4.10 6.57
CA VAL A 236 -14.11 3.60 7.91
C VAL A 236 -15.25 2.74 8.44
N ASN A 237 -14.95 1.51 8.88
CA ASN A 237 -15.92 0.66 9.55
C ASN A 237 -16.22 1.19 10.96
N ARG A 238 -17.41 1.76 11.12
CA ARG A 238 -17.88 2.37 12.38
C ARG A 238 -18.00 1.37 13.54
N GLN A 239 -18.21 0.09 13.28
CA GLN A 239 -18.38 -0.90 14.33
C GLN A 239 -17.06 -1.11 15.09
N LEU A 240 -15.96 -1.21 14.34
CA LEU A 240 -14.62 -1.37 14.89
C LEU A 240 -14.13 -0.10 15.59
N VAL A 241 -14.46 1.08 15.05
CA VAL A 241 -14.02 2.36 15.64
C VAL A 241 -14.75 2.72 16.94
N ARG A 242 -15.97 2.25 17.16
CA ARG A 242 -16.70 2.50 18.42
C ARG A 242 -16.00 1.93 19.65
N HIS A 243 -15.24 0.84 19.49
CA HIS A 243 -14.44 0.24 20.55
C HIS A 243 -13.13 1.00 20.84
N LEU A 244 -12.72 1.91 19.94
CA LEU A 244 -11.54 2.78 20.11
C LEU A 244 -11.90 4.10 20.81
N SER A 245 -12.76 4.02 21.83
CA SER A 245 -13.15 5.18 22.65
C SER A 245 -11.98 5.62 23.55
N GLY A 246 -10.99 6.30 22.98
CA GLY A 246 -9.88 6.86 23.75
C GLY A 246 -8.70 7.43 22.99
N TRP A 247 -8.52 7.15 21.68
CA TRP A 247 -7.26 7.49 21.01
C TRP A 247 -7.35 8.53 19.89
N GLU A 248 -6.21 9.21 19.70
CA GLU A 248 -5.98 10.30 18.76
C GLU A 248 -6.27 9.83 17.33
N ALA A 249 -7.07 10.60 16.61
CA ALA A 249 -7.59 10.32 15.26
C ALA A 249 -6.52 10.29 14.13
N GLU A 250 -5.29 9.90 14.44
CA GLU A 250 -4.15 9.97 13.51
C GLU A 250 -3.77 8.64 12.87
N THR A 251 -3.98 7.50 13.55
CA THR A 251 -3.54 6.18 13.06
C THR A 251 -4.69 5.20 12.93
N PHE A 252 -4.84 4.61 11.73
CA PHE A 252 -5.83 3.58 11.43
C PHE A 252 -5.10 2.27 11.11
N THR A 253 -5.62 1.12 11.54
CA THR A 253 -5.15 -0.18 11.05
C THR A 253 -5.90 -0.54 9.76
N LEU A 254 -5.31 -1.43 8.96
CA LEU A 254 -5.89 -1.85 7.68
C LEU A 254 -7.32 -2.41 7.84
N ASP A 255 -7.59 -3.16 8.91
CA ASP A 255 -8.89 -3.79 9.17
C ASP A 255 -10.02 -2.79 9.49
N HIS A 256 -9.67 -1.57 9.91
CA HIS A 256 -10.66 -0.53 10.18
C HIS A 256 -11.26 0.07 8.90
N LEU A 257 -10.70 -0.24 7.74
CA LEU A 257 -11.04 0.38 6.46
C LEU A 257 -11.56 -0.69 5.49
N GLU A 258 -12.62 -0.34 4.77
CA GLU A 258 -13.27 -1.21 3.80
C GLU A 258 -13.34 -0.55 2.44
N MET A 259 -12.95 -1.29 1.39
CA MET A 259 -13.13 -0.86 -0.01
C MET A 259 -14.62 -0.64 -0.32
N ARG A 260 -14.90 0.41 -1.10
CA ARG A 260 -16.22 0.69 -1.65
C ARG A 260 -16.19 0.69 -3.18
N SER A 261 -17.35 0.37 -3.77
CA SER A 261 -17.50 0.33 -5.23
C SER A 261 -17.59 1.74 -5.81
N LEU A 262 -17.00 1.93 -6.99
CA LEU A 262 -17.11 3.18 -7.75
C LEU A 262 -18.54 3.48 -8.24
N ALA A 263 -19.41 2.47 -8.29
CA ALA A 263 -20.84 2.68 -8.56
C ALA A 263 -21.53 3.48 -7.43
N GLN A 264 -20.98 3.45 -6.21
CA GLN A 264 -21.52 4.19 -5.05
C GLN A 264 -20.85 5.56 -4.91
N PHE A 265 -19.56 5.66 -5.23
CA PHE A 265 -18.77 6.87 -5.03
C PHE A 265 -17.86 7.15 -6.23
N SER A 266 -17.95 8.36 -6.76
CA SER A 266 -17.01 8.87 -7.78
C SER A 266 -15.59 9.00 -7.22
N TYR A 267 -14.59 8.74 -8.06
CA TYR A 267 -13.18 8.84 -7.69
C TYR A 267 -12.48 9.96 -8.46
N LEU A 268 -11.95 10.95 -7.72
CA LEU A 268 -11.12 12.05 -8.21
C LEU A 268 -11.67 12.71 -9.47
N GLU A 269 -12.91 13.19 -9.43
CA GLU A 269 -13.53 13.88 -10.57
C GLU A 269 -12.65 15.06 -11.07
N PRO A 270 -12.68 15.38 -12.37
CA PRO A 270 -11.91 16.49 -12.92
C PRO A 270 -12.11 17.79 -12.11
N GLY A 271 -11.02 18.42 -11.69
CA GLY A 271 -11.04 19.63 -10.87
C GLY A 271 -11.08 19.43 -9.35
N SER A 272 -11.20 18.19 -8.86
CA SER A 272 -11.14 17.86 -7.42
C SER A 272 -9.76 18.12 -6.79
N ILE A 273 -8.68 17.91 -7.56
CA ILE A 273 -7.31 18.07 -7.09
C ILE A 273 -6.49 18.89 -8.08
N ARG A 274 -5.71 19.83 -7.55
CA ARG A 274 -4.73 20.61 -8.33
C ARG A 274 -3.45 19.80 -8.46
N HIS A 275 -2.64 20.09 -9.47
CA HIS A 275 -1.35 19.43 -9.63
C HIS A 275 -0.20 20.44 -9.78
N ILE A 276 0.97 20.03 -9.30
CA ILE A 276 2.28 20.62 -9.58
C ILE A 276 3.05 19.60 -10.39
N TYR A 277 3.78 20.04 -11.41
CA TYR A 277 4.57 19.15 -12.23
C TYR A 277 6.05 19.28 -11.92
N LEU A 278 6.68 18.17 -11.57
CA LEU A 278 8.11 18.05 -11.32
C LEU A 278 8.73 17.16 -12.39
N TYR A 279 9.47 17.79 -13.30
CA TYR A 279 10.32 17.10 -14.26
C TYR A 279 11.74 16.98 -13.69
N HIS A 280 12.30 15.78 -13.77
CA HIS A 280 13.69 15.50 -13.44
C HIS A 280 14.29 14.55 -14.46
N HIS A 281 15.42 14.92 -15.03
CA HIS A 281 16.21 14.05 -15.87
C HIS A 281 17.69 14.21 -15.57
N THR A 282 18.41 13.10 -15.41
CA THR A 282 19.85 13.09 -15.18
C THR A 282 20.58 12.25 -16.23
N GLN A 283 21.74 12.75 -16.68
CA GLN A 283 22.67 12.06 -17.56
C GLN A 283 24.10 12.37 -17.12
N GLY A 284 24.77 11.39 -16.50
CA GLY A 284 26.12 11.57 -15.95
C GLY A 284 26.15 12.65 -14.87
N HIS A 285 26.99 13.68 -15.05
CA HIS A 285 27.10 14.82 -14.12
C HIS A 285 26.12 15.96 -14.43
N LYS A 286 25.26 15.79 -15.44
CA LYS A 286 24.29 16.80 -15.88
C LYS A 286 22.89 16.41 -15.41
N ALA A 287 22.12 17.37 -14.95
CA ALA A 287 20.72 17.16 -14.61
C ALA A 287 19.87 18.39 -14.95
N LEU A 288 18.60 18.15 -15.26
CA LEU A 288 17.61 19.19 -15.50
C LEU A 288 16.42 18.95 -14.58
N PHE A 289 16.08 19.96 -13.79
CA PHE A 289 14.87 19.98 -12.97
C PHE A 289 13.93 21.07 -13.48
N GLY A 290 12.65 20.76 -13.65
CA GLY A 290 11.61 21.71 -14.02
C GLY A 290 10.43 21.59 -13.08
N LEU A 291 10.14 22.64 -12.33
CA LEU A 291 8.99 22.71 -11.43
C LEU A 291 7.95 23.68 -12.02
N PHE A 292 6.82 23.15 -12.45
CA PHE A 292 5.75 23.92 -13.06
C PHE A 292 4.53 23.95 -12.15
N VAL A 293 4.00 25.14 -11.92
CA VAL A 293 2.78 25.35 -11.14
C VAL A 293 1.74 26.00 -12.06
N PRO A 294 0.89 25.21 -12.74
CA PRO A 294 -0.11 25.72 -13.67
C PRO A 294 -1.02 26.78 -13.03
N SER A 295 -1.42 26.56 -11.76
CA SER A 295 -2.28 27.49 -11.00
C SER A 295 -1.69 28.89 -10.79
N GLN A 296 -0.36 29.02 -10.81
CA GLN A 296 0.36 30.29 -10.66
C GLN A 296 0.92 30.81 -11.98
N ARG A 297 0.80 30.04 -13.07
CA ARG A 297 1.47 30.31 -14.36
C ARG A 297 2.97 30.55 -14.18
N ARG A 298 3.59 29.86 -13.22
CA ARG A 298 5.01 30.02 -12.87
C ARG A 298 5.73 28.71 -13.05
N ALA A 299 6.92 28.77 -13.65
CA ALA A 299 7.80 27.64 -13.86
C ALA A 299 9.22 27.98 -13.42
N SER A 300 9.80 27.14 -12.56
CA SER A 300 11.18 27.26 -12.09
C SER A 300 12.01 26.14 -12.68
N VAL A 301 13.04 26.48 -13.43
CA VAL A 301 13.92 25.53 -14.11
C VAL A 301 15.32 25.63 -13.50
N PHE A 302 15.85 24.49 -13.07
CA PHE A 302 17.19 24.37 -12.51
C PHE A 302 18.04 23.48 -13.42
N VAL A 303 19.19 24.00 -13.84
CA VAL A 303 20.16 23.29 -14.67
C VAL A 303 21.34 22.94 -13.79
N LEU A 304 21.67 21.65 -13.69
CA LEU A 304 22.88 21.15 -13.06
C LEU A 304 23.91 20.84 -14.16
N ASP A 305 25.04 21.53 -14.14
CA ASP A 305 26.17 21.29 -15.02
C ASP A 305 27.48 21.53 -14.27
N THR A 306 28.61 21.05 -14.80
CA THR A 306 29.94 21.24 -14.17
C THR A 306 30.37 22.71 -14.15
N VAL A 307 29.82 23.51 -15.07
CA VAL A 307 30.06 24.95 -15.20
C VAL A 307 28.72 25.66 -15.08
N ARG A 308 28.69 26.82 -14.39
CA ARG A 308 27.51 27.70 -14.32
C ARG A 308 27.24 28.44 -15.65
N SER A 309 27.12 27.70 -16.74
CA SER A 309 26.79 28.23 -18.06
C SER A 309 25.30 28.05 -18.33
N ASN A 310 24.62 29.16 -18.61
CA ASN A 310 23.22 29.16 -19.02
C ASN A 310 23.14 29.24 -20.56
N GLN A 311 22.95 28.10 -21.20
CA GLN A 311 22.74 27.95 -22.65
C GLN A 311 21.26 27.70 -22.98
N MET A 312 20.35 28.06 -22.05
CA MET A 312 18.93 27.81 -22.22
C MET A 312 18.32 28.71 -23.29
N PRO A 313 17.45 28.17 -24.16
CA PRO A 313 16.71 28.98 -25.11
C PRO A 313 15.71 29.89 -24.37
N SER A 314 15.18 30.89 -25.08
CA SER A 314 14.04 31.67 -24.58
C SER A 314 12.84 30.75 -24.34
N LEU A 315 12.62 30.37 -23.08
CA LEU A 315 11.60 29.38 -22.71
C LEU A 315 10.17 29.87 -22.97
N SER A 316 9.93 31.18 -22.87
CA SER A 316 8.63 31.78 -23.17
C SER A 316 8.26 31.65 -24.65
N THR A 317 9.22 31.88 -25.56
CA THR A 317 9.00 31.72 -27.00
C THR A 317 8.87 30.25 -27.40
N LEU A 318 9.72 29.38 -26.81
CA LEU A 318 9.63 27.94 -27.01
C LEU A 318 8.27 27.39 -26.56
N TYR A 319 7.83 27.75 -25.35
CA TYR A 319 6.54 27.36 -24.81
C TYR A 319 5.40 27.80 -25.71
N SER A 320 5.40 29.07 -26.12
CA SER A 320 4.33 29.61 -26.99
C SER A 320 4.28 28.91 -28.35
N ALA A 321 5.44 28.57 -28.93
CA ALA A 321 5.52 27.86 -30.20
C ALA A 321 4.99 26.43 -30.09
N GLU A 322 5.43 25.64 -29.10
CA GLU A 322 4.98 24.26 -28.91
C GLU A 322 3.51 24.21 -28.46
N HIS A 323 3.05 25.16 -27.63
CA HIS A 323 1.64 25.29 -27.23
C HIS A 323 0.74 25.56 -28.44
N SER A 324 1.14 26.48 -29.34
CA SER A 324 0.38 26.78 -30.56
C SER A 324 0.29 25.58 -31.52
N LEU A 325 1.31 24.71 -31.54
CA LEU A 325 1.30 23.49 -32.33
C LEU A 325 0.35 22.44 -31.76
N LEU A 326 0.33 22.26 -30.44
CA LEU A 326 -0.55 21.29 -29.77
C LEU A 326 -2.00 21.76 -29.70
N LEU A 327 -2.25 23.06 -29.56
CA LEU A 327 -3.59 23.65 -29.59
C LEU A 327 -4.33 23.29 -30.89
N LYS A 328 -3.61 23.23 -32.01
CA LYS A 328 -4.16 22.80 -33.31
C LYS A 328 -4.55 21.31 -33.36
N LYS A 329 -3.98 20.48 -32.48
CA LYS A 329 -4.12 19.01 -32.52
C LYS A 329 -5.10 18.47 -31.48
N VAL A 330 -5.05 18.97 -30.25
CA VAL A 330 -5.71 18.36 -29.07
C VAL A 330 -6.89 19.19 -28.56
N GLY A 331 -7.00 20.47 -28.95
CA GLY A 331 -8.01 21.40 -28.43
C GLY A 331 -7.61 22.03 -27.09
N PRO A 332 -8.37 23.04 -26.59
CA PRO A 332 -7.95 23.88 -25.46
C PRO A 332 -8.18 23.27 -24.07
N GLU A 333 -8.99 22.23 -23.93
CA GLU A 333 -9.49 21.75 -22.64
C GLU A 333 -8.44 20.95 -21.83
N LEU A 334 -7.56 20.23 -22.53
CA LEU A 334 -6.49 19.42 -21.93
C LEU A 334 -5.12 20.10 -22.02
N LEU A 335 -5.10 21.43 -22.20
CA LEU A 335 -3.84 22.17 -22.32
C LEU A 335 -3.62 23.10 -21.13
N PRO A 336 -2.38 23.16 -20.61
CA PRO A 336 -2.04 24.09 -19.55
C PRO A 336 -2.14 25.55 -20.02
N PRO A 337 -2.17 26.52 -19.08
CA PRO A 337 -2.37 27.94 -19.38
C PRO A 337 -1.39 28.50 -20.44
N PRO A 338 -1.85 29.37 -21.35
CA PRO A 338 -1.09 29.75 -22.56
C PRO A 338 0.18 30.57 -22.31
N ARG A 339 0.38 31.11 -21.10
CA ARG A 339 1.57 31.90 -20.74
C ARG A 339 2.09 31.47 -19.39
N HIS A 340 3.40 31.26 -19.31
CA HIS A 340 4.12 30.96 -18.08
C HIS A 340 5.29 31.93 -17.89
N THR A 341 5.52 32.35 -16.66
CA THR A 341 6.74 33.06 -16.25
C THR A 341 7.80 32.02 -15.88
N PHE A 342 8.97 32.12 -16.53
CA PHE A 342 10.07 31.18 -16.34
C PHE A 342 11.19 31.82 -15.52
N GLU A 343 11.56 31.18 -14.41
CA GLU A 343 12.78 31.48 -13.67
C GLU A 343 13.81 30.39 -13.95
N VAL A 344 14.97 30.74 -14.51
CA VAL A 344 16.04 29.79 -14.83
C VAL A 344 17.23 30.02 -13.90
N ARG A 345 17.71 28.95 -13.25
CA ARG A 345 18.89 28.98 -12.37
C ARG A 345 19.86 27.87 -12.77
N ALA A 346 21.09 28.25 -13.13
CA ALA A 346 22.16 27.30 -13.43
C ALA A 346 23.05 27.14 -12.20
N GLU A 347 23.18 25.91 -11.71
CA GLU A 347 23.92 25.57 -10.49
C GLU A 347 24.87 24.40 -10.74
N THR A 348 25.89 24.29 -9.88
CA THR A 348 26.92 23.23 -9.95
C THR A 348 26.75 22.17 -8.87
N ASP A 349 26.03 22.49 -7.80
CA ASP A 349 25.76 21.59 -6.68
C ASP A 349 24.30 21.16 -6.69
N LEU A 350 24.06 19.85 -6.55
CA LEU A 350 22.72 19.29 -6.46
C LEU A 350 21.99 19.78 -5.20
N LYS A 351 22.70 19.96 -4.08
CA LYS A 351 22.08 20.33 -2.79
C LYS A 351 21.47 21.73 -2.82
N THR A 352 22.04 22.67 -3.58
CA THR A 352 21.46 24.02 -3.73
C THR A 352 20.15 23.97 -4.49
N ILE A 353 20.05 23.13 -5.52
CA ILE A 353 18.82 22.88 -6.28
C ILE A 353 17.75 22.24 -5.39
N CYS A 354 18.08 21.15 -4.68
CA CYS A 354 17.14 20.48 -3.76
C CYS A 354 16.60 21.45 -2.70
N ARG A 355 17.48 22.26 -2.09
CA ARG A 355 17.07 23.30 -1.11
C ARG A 355 16.20 24.39 -1.73
N ALA A 356 16.44 24.77 -2.98
CA ALA A 356 15.63 25.77 -3.68
C ALA A 356 14.22 25.23 -3.97
N ILE A 357 14.11 23.99 -4.46
CA ILE A 357 12.82 23.29 -4.66
C ILE A 357 12.08 23.16 -3.33
N GLN A 358 12.79 22.74 -2.27
CA GLN A 358 12.22 22.62 -0.94
C GLN A 358 11.61 23.92 -0.42
N ARG A 359 12.34 25.04 -0.53
CA ARG A 359 11.83 26.37 -0.13
C ARG A 359 10.59 26.77 -0.92
N PHE A 360 10.59 26.50 -2.22
CA PHE A 360 9.46 26.81 -3.10
C PHE A 360 8.20 26.02 -2.70
N LEU A 361 8.34 24.71 -2.48
CA LEU A 361 7.21 23.84 -2.10
C LEU A 361 6.66 24.19 -0.72
N LEU A 362 7.52 24.53 0.24
CA LEU A 362 7.09 25.00 1.56
C LEU A 362 6.31 26.31 1.47
N ALA A 363 6.79 27.28 0.69
CA ALA A 363 6.08 28.53 0.45
C ALA A 363 4.70 28.27 -0.19
N TYR A 364 4.63 27.36 -1.17
CA TYR A 364 3.35 26.96 -1.79
C TYR A 364 2.39 26.35 -0.78
N LYS A 365 2.88 25.48 0.12
CA LYS A 365 2.07 24.83 1.16
C LYS A 365 1.51 25.84 2.16
N GLU A 366 2.30 26.84 2.53
CA GLU A 366 1.90 27.90 3.47
C GLU A 366 0.77 28.77 2.90
N GLU A 367 0.71 28.93 1.58
CA GLU A 367 -0.37 29.65 0.88
C GLU A 367 -1.73 28.89 0.89
N ARG A 368 -1.79 27.64 1.39
CA ARG A 368 -3.02 26.84 1.60
C ARG A 368 -3.99 26.85 0.41
N ARG A 369 -3.46 26.63 -0.80
CA ARG A 369 -4.21 26.66 -2.07
C ARG A 369 -5.13 25.45 -2.32
N GLY A 370 -5.55 24.72 -1.28
CA GLY A 370 -6.40 23.53 -1.39
C GLY A 370 -5.63 22.23 -1.74
N PRO A 371 -6.37 21.14 -2.03
CA PRO A 371 -5.78 19.83 -2.30
C PRO A 371 -4.90 19.87 -3.54
N THR A 372 -3.63 19.48 -3.39
CA THR A 372 -2.62 19.53 -4.45
C THR A 372 -1.79 18.25 -4.45
N LEU A 373 -1.63 17.64 -5.63
CA LEU A 373 -0.70 16.54 -5.88
C LEU A 373 0.54 17.02 -6.64
N ILE A 374 1.63 16.25 -6.57
CA ILE A 374 2.82 16.47 -7.38
C ILE A 374 2.91 15.35 -8.41
N ALA A 375 2.75 15.70 -9.68
CA ALA A 375 3.01 14.82 -10.81
C ALA A 375 4.53 14.78 -11.07
N VAL A 376 5.15 13.64 -10.81
CA VAL A 376 6.61 13.46 -10.85
C VAL A 376 6.98 12.67 -12.09
N GLN A 377 7.74 13.28 -12.99
CA GLN A 377 8.41 12.60 -14.09
C GLN A 377 9.91 12.63 -13.81
N SER A 378 10.44 11.55 -13.23
CA SER A 378 11.85 11.46 -12.84
C SER A 378 12.52 10.19 -13.36
N SER A 379 13.81 10.29 -13.68
CA SER A 379 14.68 9.13 -13.92
C SER A 379 15.10 8.39 -12.64
N TRP A 380 14.70 8.88 -11.46
CA TRP A 380 14.92 8.24 -10.17
C TRP A 380 13.60 7.67 -9.64
N GLU A 381 13.72 6.65 -8.81
CA GLU A 381 12.60 6.16 -8.01
C GLU A 381 12.10 7.22 -7.03
N LEU A 382 10.80 7.17 -6.71
CA LEU A 382 10.16 8.14 -5.82
C LEU A 382 10.80 8.15 -4.42
N GLN A 383 11.22 6.99 -3.90
CA GLN A 383 11.89 6.88 -2.60
C GLN A 383 13.21 7.64 -2.57
N LYS A 384 14.04 7.47 -3.61
CA LYS A 384 15.30 8.20 -3.76
C LYS A 384 15.07 9.70 -3.95
N LEU A 385 14.02 10.08 -4.69
CA LEU A 385 13.69 11.49 -4.88
C LEU A 385 13.22 12.14 -3.55
N ALA A 386 12.40 11.43 -2.77
CA ALA A 386 11.93 11.88 -1.47
C ALA A 386 13.08 11.99 -0.44
N SER A 387 14.08 11.09 -0.48
CA SER A 387 15.24 11.19 0.40
C SER A 387 16.11 12.43 0.10
N GLU A 388 16.24 12.82 -1.17
CA GLU A 388 16.98 14.02 -1.58
C GLU A 388 16.19 15.31 -1.34
N ILE A 389 14.85 15.27 -1.46
CA ILE A 389 13.96 16.40 -1.24
C ILE A 389 12.85 16.00 -0.24
N PRO A 390 13.13 16.07 1.08
CA PRO A 390 12.20 15.56 2.11
C PRO A 390 10.81 16.22 2.10
N VAL A 391 10.69 17.46 1.59
CA VAL A 391 9.40 18.16 1.52
C VAL A 391 8.43 17.53 0.52
N LEU A 392 8.92 16.69 -0.40
CA LEU A 392 8.03 15.93 -1.29
C LEU A 392 7.11 14.98 -0.52
N GLU A 393 7.53 14.47 0.63
CA GLU A 393 6.68 13.59 1.44
C GLU A 393 5.46 14.32 2.03
N GLU A 394 5.46 15.66 2.04
CA GLU A 394 4.34 16.47 2.51
C GLU A 394 3.20 16.62 1.48
N PHE A 395 3.36 16.02 0.30
CA PHE A 395 2.38 16.00 -0.78
C PHE A 395 2.20 14.57 -1.31
N PRO A 396 1.02 14.24 -1.87
CA PRO A 396 0.87 13.01 -2.65
C PRO A 396 1.66 13.12 -3.96
N LEU A 397 2.50 12.14 -4.21
CA LEU A 397 3.32 12.01 -5.41
C LEU A 397 2.65 11.03 -6.38
N VAL A 398 2.48 11.48 -7.62
CA VAL A 398 1.93 10.68 -8.73
C VAL A 398 3.00 10.51 -9.80
N PRO A 399 3.53 9.30 -10.01
CA PRO A 399 4.56 9.09 -11.03
C PRO A 399 3.94 9.18 -12.42
N VAL A 400 4.43 10.14 -13.23
CA VAL A 400 4.10 10.24 -14.65
C VAL A 400 5.23 9.58 -15.43
N ARG A 401 5.01 8.33 -15.82
CA ARG A 401 6.01 7.53 -16.51
C ARG A 401 5.84 7.67 -18.02
N VAL A 402 6.74 8.42 -18.64
CA VAL A 402 6.87 8.47 -20.11
C VAL A 402 8.14 7.73 -20.50
N VAL A 403 8.01 6.69 -21.34
CA VAL A 403 9.14 5.86 -21.78
C VAL A 403 10.01 6.65 -22.73
N ASP A 404 11.08 7.22 -22.18
CA ASP A 404 11.99 8.08 -22.90
C ASP A 404 13.43 7.61 -22.68
N LYS A 405 13.92 6.75 -23.59
CA LYS A 405 15.33 6.36 -23.65
C LYS A 405 16.09 7.36 -24.51
N ILE A 406 16.72 8.38 -23.91
CA ILE A 406 17.46 9.40 -24.65
C ILE A 406 18.80 9.67 -23.98
N SER A 407 19.83 9.69 -24.82
CA SER A 407 21.12 10.29 -24.55
C SER A 407 21.20 11.64 -25.26
N TYR A 408 21.40 12.74 -24.53
CA TYR A 408 21.73 14.01 -25.17
C TYR A 408 23.19 13.98 -25.66
N GLY A 409 23.45 14.63 -26.80
CA GLY A 409 24.80 14.98 -27.20
C GLY A 409 25.43 15.96 -26.20
N VAL A 410 26.76 15.97 -26.08
CA VAL A 410 27.46 16.79 -25.06
C VAL A 410 27.25 18.29 -25.27
N LEU A 411 27.18 18.72 -26.54
CA LEU A 411 26.94 20.10 -26.96
C LEU A 411 25.44 20.37 -27.11
N ASP A 412 24.99 21.58 -26.74
CA ASP A 412 23.61 22.05 -26.92
C ASP A 412 22.53 21.20 -26.19
N TRP A 413 22.94 20.42 -25.20
CA TRP A 413 22.06 19.52 -24.45
C TRP A 413 20.96 20.28 -23.70
N GLN A 414 21.27 21.48 -23.18
CA GLN A 414 20.32 22.33 -22.46
C GLN A 414 19.13 22.74 -23.35
N ARG A 415 19.38 23.07 -24.62
CA ARG A 415 18.34 23.42 -25.60
C ARG A 415 17.41 22.25 -25.92
N HIS A 416 17.98 21.06 -26.12
CA HIS A 416 17.21 19.84 -26.39
C HIS A 416 16.41 19.40 -25.15
N GLY A 417 17.04 19.43 -23.97
CA GLY A 417 16.39 19.13 -22.69
C GLY A 417 15.25 20.09 -22.39
N ALA A 418 15.44 21.40 -22.60
CA ALA A 418 14.40 22.42 -22.42
C ALA A 418 13.18 22.19 -23.31
N ARG A 419 13.39 21.93 -24.61
CA ARG A 419 12.31 21.61 -25.55
C ARG A 419 11.54 20.38 -25.12
N ARG A 420 12.24 19.34 -24.67
CA ARG A 420 11.63 18.09 -24.22
C ARG A 420 10.82 18.26 -22.94
N MET A 421 11.38 18.93 -21.95
CA MET A 421 10.70 19.27 -20.69
C MET A 421 9.38 20.01 -20.96
N ILE A 422 9.39 20.99 -21.87
CA ILE A 422 8.19 21.74 -22.26
C ILE A 422 7.18 20.82 -22.96
N ARG A 423 7.60 19.95 -23.88
CA ARG A 423 6.69 18.99 -24.54
C ARG A 423 6.02 18.05 -23.55
N HIS A 424 6.77 17.53 -22.58
CA HIS A 424 6.22 16.68 -21.53
C HIS A 424 5.22 17.43 -20.65
N TYR A 425 5.55 18.66 -20.26
CA TYR A 425 4.61 19.49 -19.51
C TYR A 425 3.32 19.76 -20.30
N LEU A 426 3.41 19.98 -21.61
CA LEU A 426 2.22 20.21 -22.45
C LEU A 426 1.34 18.96 -22.61
N HIS A 427 1.90 17.76 -22.52
CA HIS A 427 1.15 16.49 -22.55
C HIS A 427 0.71 16.00 -21.17
N LEU A 428 1.08 16.70 -20.10
CA LEU A 428 0.85 16.27 -18.73
C LEU A 428 -0.63 16.00 -18.44
N ASP A 429 -1.51 16.93 -18.83
CA ASP A 429 -2.94 16.81 -18.56
C ASP A 429 -3.57 15.61 -19.27
N THR A 430 -3.12 15.30 -20.49
CA THR A 430 -3.49 14.07 -21.20
C THR A 430 -3.02 12.83 -20.44
N CYS A 431 -1.75 12.80 -20.02
CA CYS A 431 -1.19 11.66 -19.28
C CYS A 431 -1.87 11.47 -17.91
N LEU A 432 -2.15 12.55 -17.19
CA LEU A 432 -2.86 12.50 -15.91
C LEU A 432 -4.31 12.04 -16.11
N SER A 433 -5.00 12.52 -17.14
CA SER A 433 -6.36 12.08 -17.45
C SER A 433 -6.42 10.57 -17.71
N GLN A 434 -5.48 10.05 -18.50
CA GLN A 434 -5.34 8.60 -18.73
C GLN A 434 -5.03 7.85 -17.43
N ALA A 435 -4.14 8.37 -16.58
CA ALA A 435 -3.85 7.76 -15.29
C ALA A 435 -5.07 7.75 -14.35
N PHE A 436 -5.89 8.80 -14.37
CA PHE A 436 -7.15 8.84 -13.61
C PHE A 436 -8.18 7.83 -14.15
N GLU A 437 -8.28 7.65 -15.46
CA GLU A 437 -9.16 6.62 -16.05
C GLU A 437 -8.68 5.21 -15.71
N MET A 438 -7.38 4.93 -15.83
CA MET A 438 -6.80 3.64 -15.46
C MET A 438 -6.96 3.33 -13.98
N SER A 439 -6.74 4.32 -13.09
CA SER A 439 -6.97 4.14 -11.64
C SER A 439 -8.42 3.84 -11.31
N ARG A 440 -9.38 4.48 -12.00
CA ARG A 440 -10.81 4.14 -11.87
C ARG A 440 -11.10 2.72 -12.34
N TYR A 441 -10.56 2.31 -13.48
CA TYR A 441 -10.79 0.99 -14.04
C TYR A 441 -10.24 -0.12 -13.15
N PHE A 442 -8.97 -0.05 -12.74
CA PHE A 442 -8.32 -1.10 -11.91
C PHE A 442 -8.61 -0.97 -10.40
N HIS A 443 -9.26 0.12 -9.99
CA HIS A 443 -9.45 0.51 -8.59
C HIS A 443 -8.12 0.56 -7.82
N ILE A 444 -7.13 1.26 -8.38
CA ILE A 444 -5.80 1.47 -7.79
C ILE A 444 -5.64 2.97 -7.56
N PRO A 445 -5.17 3.44 -6.39
CA PRO A 445 -4.85 4.85 -6.18
C PRO A 445 -3.89 5.37 -7.26
N VAL A 446 -4.17 6.55 -7.80
CA VAL A 446 -3.40 7.11 -8.94
C VAL A 446 -1.89 7.21 -8.68
N GLY A 447 -1.48 7.49 -7.43
CA GLY A 447 -0.07 7.56 -7.03
C GLY A 447 0.63 6.21 -6.87
N ASN A 448 -0.12 5.11 -6.92
CA ASN A 448 0.39 3.73 -6.79
C ASN A 448 0.31 2.95 -8.11
N LEU A 449 0.01 3.62 -9.22
CA LEU A 449 0.01 2.96 -10.53
C LEU A 449 1.42 2.42 -10.86
N PRO A 450 1.55 1.16 -11.27
CA PRO A 450 2.83 0.52 -11.63
C PRO A 450 3.23 0.86 -13.08
N GLU A 451 4.40 0.38 -13.52
CA GLU A 451 4.88 0.60 -14.89
C GLU A 451 4.05 -0.21 -15.88
N ASP A 452 3.87 -1.49 -15.56
CA ASP A 452 2.97 -2.39 -16.29
C ASP A 452 1.63 -2.50 -15.56
N ILE A 453 0.73 -1.59 -15.92
CA ILE A 453 -0.61 -1.48 -15.34
C ILE A 453 -1.45 -2.71 -15.67
N SER A 454 -1.27 -3.30 -16.85
CA SER A 454 -2.10 -4.42 -17.31
C SER A 454 -1.82 -5.68 -16.49
N THR A 455 -0.55 -6.02 -16.32
CA THR A 455 -0.12 -7.20 -15.56
C THR A 455 -0.48 -7.05 -14.09
N PHE A 456 -0.07 -5.95 -13.46
CA PHE A 456 -0.35 -5.72 -12.05
C PHE A 456 -1.85 -5.56 -11.76
N GLY A 457 -2.59 -4.91 -12.66
CA GLY A 457 -4.04 -4.77 -12.55
C GLY A 457 -4.75 -6.13 -12.60
N SER A 458 -4.27 -7.04 -13.46
CA SER A 458 -4.77 -8.41 -13.54
C SER A 458 -4.46 -9.20 -12.26
N ASP A 459 -3.22 -9.13 -11.77
CA ASP A 459 -2.80 -9.76 -10.50
C ASP A 459 -3.69 -9.28 -9.32
N LEU A 460 -3.97 -7.98 -9.27
CA LEU A 460 -4.73 -7.37 -8.21
C LEU A 460 -6.23 -7.70 -8.29
N PHE A 461 -6.82 -7.80 -9.48
CA PHE A 461 -8.18 -8.33 -9.64
C PHE A 461 -8.26 -9.80 -9.24
N PHE A 462 -7.28 -10.60 -9.64
CA PHE A 462 -7.22 -12.00 -9.31
C PHE A 462 -7.11 -12.20 -7.79
N ALA A 463 -6.19 -11.49 -7.12
CA ALA A 463 -6.05 -11.52 -5.67
C ALA A 463 -7.35 -11.14 -4.94
N ARG A 464 -8.05 -10.09 -5.39
CA ARG A 464 -9.35 -9.70 -4.81
C ARG A 464 -10.41 -10.78 -5.01
N HIS A 465 -10.42 -11.44 -6.16
CA HIS A 465 -11.38 -12.50 -6.44
C HIS A 465 -11.10 -13.74 -5.58
N LEU A 466 -9.83 -14.15 -5.46
CA LEU A 466 -9.39 -15.22 -4.57
C LEU A 466 -9.83 -14.97 -3.13
N GLN A 467 -9.61 -13.76 -2.61
CA GLN A 467 -10.04 -13.40 -1.25
C GLN A 467 -11.55 -13.48 -1.06
N ARG A 468 -12.36 -13.06 -2.05
CA ARG A 468 -13.83 -13.18 -2.00
C ARG A 468 -14.31 -14.63 -1.96
N HIS A 469 -13.57 -15.54 -2.58
CA HIS A 469 -13.84 -16.97 -2.58
C HIS A 469 -13.09 -17.73 -1.47
N ASN A 470 -12.55 -17.02 -0.47
CA ASN A 470 -11.81 -17.59 0.67
C ASN A 470 -10.55 -18.40 0.30
N HIS A 471 -9.94 -18.14 -0.86
CA HIS A 471 -8.62 -18.68 -1.19
C HIS A 471 -7.50 -17.87 -0.52
N LEU A 472 -6.42 -18.55 -0.16
CA LEU A 472 -5.15 -17.90 0.22
C LEU A 472 -4.41 -17.38 -1.01
N LEU A 473 -3.61 -16.35 -0.82
CA LEU A 473 -2.74 -15.81 -1.86
C LEU A 473 -1.41 -16.59 -1.90
N TRP A 474 -1.00 -17.03 -3.08
CA TRP A 474 0.32 -17.66 -3.32
C TRP A 474 1.32 -16.70 -3.98
N LEU A 475 1.19 -15.40 -3.69
CA LEU A 475 2.03 -14.37 -4.29
C LEU A 475 3.43 -14.39 -3.70
N SER A 476 4.44 -14.47 -4.57
CA SER A 476 5.84 -14.38 -4.17
C SER A 476 6.59 -13.36 -5.05
N PRO A 477 7.65 -12.72 -4.52
CA PRO A 477 8.56 -11.92 -5.32
C PRO A 477 9.45 -12.76 -6.26
N THR A 478 9.51 -14.08 -6.07
CA THR A 478 10.39 -14.97 -6.84
C THR A 478 9.70 -15.52 -8.09
N ALA A 479 10.42 -16.30 -8.90
CA ALA A 479 9.84 -17.02 -10.03
C ALA A 479 8.91 -18.18 -9.63
N ARG A 480 8.88 -18.57 -8.34
CA ARG A 480 8.10 -19.71 -7.86
C ARG A 480 6.96 -19.23 -6.97
N PRO A 481 5.71 -19.71 -7.15
CA PRO A 481 4.59 -19.33 -6.29
C PRO A 481 4.82 -19.79 -4.84
N ASP A 482 4.19 -19.13 -3.87
CA ASP A 482 4.23 -19.55 -2.46
C ASP A 482 3.33 -20.77 -2.26
N LEU A 483 3.93 -21.91 -1.92
CA LEU A 483 3.26 -23.20 -1.73
C LEU A 483 3.45 -23.72 -0.30
N GLY A 484 3.79 -22.84 0.63
CA GLY A 484 3.94 -23.20 2.03
C GLY A 484 5.22 -23.96 2.36
N GLY A 485 6.33 -23.68 1.66
CA GLY A 485 7.63 -24.34 1.85
C GLY A 485 7.92 -25.50 0.90
N LYS A 486 6.99 -25.79 -0.03
CA LYS A 486 7.11 -26.83 -1.06
C LYS A 486 7.43 -26.26 -2.44
N GLU A 487 8.00 -25.04 -2.51
CA GLU A 487 8.28 -24.38 -3.78
C GLU A 487 9.39 -25.08 -4.55
N ALA A 488 10.34 -25.70 -3.83
CA ALA A 488 11.47 -26.42 -4.39
C ALA A 488 11.07 -27.73 -5.10
N ASP A 489 9.98 -28.35 -4.65
CA ASP A 489 9.55 -29.69 -5.08
C ASP A 489 8.96 -29.68 -6.49
N ASP A 490 8.46 -28.53 -6.95
CA ASP A 490 7.92 -28.38 -8.29
C ASP A 490 8.99 -27.92 -9.29
N ASN A 491 9.73 -28.89 -9.83
CA ASN A 491 10.72 -28.65 -10.88
C ASN A 491 10.09 -28.48 -12.28
N ARG A 492 8.78 -28.69 -12.45
CA ARG A 492 8.12 -28.59 -13.77
C ARG A 492 8.05 -27.15 -14.27
N LEU A 493 7.89 -26.20 -13.36
CA LEU A 493 7.90 -24.75 -13.66
C LEU A 493 9.23 -24.27 -14.29
N VAL A 494 10.32 -25.03 -14.11
CA VAL A 494 11.64 -24.71 -14.66
C VAL A 494 11.89 -25.44 -16.00
N MET A 495 11.13 -26.50 -16.29
CA MET A 495 11.30 -27.36 -17.46
C MET A 495 10.59 -26.85 -18.73
N GLU A 496 9.69 -25.88 -18.62
CA GLU A 496 8.89 -25.44 -19.76
C GLU A 496 9.50 -24.25 -20.51
N PHE A 497 10.52 -24.53 -21.33
CA PHE A 497 10.81 -23.71 -22.52
C PHE A 497 11.38 -24.50 -23.71
N GLU A 498 11.63 -25.81 -23.60
CA GLU A 498 12.20 -26.57 -24.72
C GLU A 498 11.16 -27.05 -25.76
N ASP A 499 9.88 -27.17 -25.41
CA ASP A 499 8.84 -27.69 -26.32
C ASP A 499 7.97 -26.61 -26.99
N ARG A 500 8.59 -25.51 -27.45
CA ARG A 500 8.04 -24.78 -28.62
C ARG A 500 8.38 -25.57 -29.88
N ALA A 501 7.93 -26.81 -29.97
CA ALA A 501 7.87 -27.50 -31.25
C ALA A 501 6.87 -26.73 -32.11
N THR A 502 7.36 -25.90 -33.03
CA THR A 502 6.55 -25.41 -34.13
C THR A 502 6.09 -26.64 -34.91
N VAL A 503 4.85 -27.06 -34.70
CA VAL A 503 4.24 -28.16 -35.44
C VAL A 503 3.96 -27.64 -36.85
N GLU A 504 4.99 -27.61 -37.69
CA GLU A 504 4.87 -27.31 -39.11
C GLU A 504 4.50 -28.59 -39.86
N ILE A 505 3.20 -28.81 -40.05
CA ILE A 505 2.72 -29.87 -40.95
C ILE A 505 2.68 -29.26 -42.35
N ASN A 506 3.80 -29.32 -43.06
CA ASN A 506 3.88 -28.88 -44.45
C ASN A 506 3.63 -30.08 -45.38
N SER A 507 2.53 -30.04 -46.13
CA SER A 507 2.28 -30.96 -47.25
C SER A 507 2.47 -30.19 -48.58
N PRO A 508 3.72 -30.03 -49.06
CA PRO A 508 4.01 -29.20 -50.23
C PRO A 508 3.39 -29.82 -51.49
N GLY A 509 2.53 -29.05 -52.18
CA GLY A 509 1.84 -29.48 -53.39
C GLY A 509 1.23 -28.32 -54.17
N CYS A 510 0.99 -28.52 -55.46
CA CYS A 510 0.23 -27.58 -56.31
C CYS A 510 -1.22 -28.05 -56.36
N TYR A 511 -2.05 -27.53 -55.46
CA TYR A 511 -3.46 -27.90 -55.37
C TYR A 511 -4.29 -27.02 -56.30
N SER A 512 -5.05 -27.63 -57.21
CA SER A 512 -5.86 -26.92 -58.21
C SER A 512 -7.19 -26.36 -57.70
N THR A 513 -7.49 -26.52 -56.40
CA THR A 513 -8.81 -26.25 -55.83
C THR A 513 -8.82 -24.99 -54.96
N VAL A 514 -8.37 -25.07 -53.71
CA VAL A 514 -8.37 -23.93 -52.75
C VAL A 514 -7.24 -24.10 -51.74
N CYS A 515 -6.51 -23.01 -51.47
CA CYS A 515 -5.61 -22.90 -50.31
C CYS A 515 -6.32 -22.09 -49.20
N VAL A 516 -6.34 -22.60 -47.97
CA VAL A 516 -6.93 -21.91 -46.81
C VAL A 516 -5.82 -21.55 -45.83
N GLU A 517 -5.69 -20.26 -45.55
CA GLU A 517 -4.81 -19.72 -44.51
C GLU A 517 -5.67 -19.27 -43.31
N LEU A 518 -5.29 -19.68 -42.10
CA LEU A 518 -6.01 -19.35 -40.87
C LEU A 518 -5.06 -18.70 -39.87
N ASP A 519 -5.26 -17.41 -39.59
CA ASP A 519 -4.61 -16.70 -38.49
C ASP A 519 -5.50 -16.78 -37.24
N ILE A 520 -5.05 -17.51 -36.21
CA ILE A 520 -5.79 -17.71 -34.96
C ILE A 520 -5.19 -16.84 -33.87
N GLN A 521 -5.95 -15.83 -33.42
CA GLN A 521 -5.55 -14.91 -32.35
C GLN A 521 -6.26 -15.25 -31.03
N ASN A 522 -5.67 -14.83 -29.89
CA ASN A 522 -6.25 -14.96 -28.54
C ASN A 522 -6.62 -16.39 -28.10
N LEU A 523 -5.88 -17.39 -28.57
CA LEU A 523 -6.11 -18.80 -28.22
C LEU A 523 -6.17 -19.04 -26.71
N ALA A 524 -5.26 -18.44 -25.94
CA ALA A 524 -5.22 -18.60 -24.49
C ALA A 524 -6.50 -18.10 -23.80
N VAL A 525 -7.02 -16.94 -24.21
CA VAL A 525 -8.26 -16.36 -23.65
C VAL A 525 -9.45 -17.25 -23.99
N ASN A 526 -9.55 -17.70 -25.24
CA ASN A 526 -10.61 -18.60 -25.68
C ASN A 526 -10.57 -19.95 -24.95
N THR A 527 -9.36 -20.46 -24.70
CA THR A 527 -9.15 -21.71 -23.95
C THR A 527 -9.63 -21.56 -22.50
N ILE A 528 -9.32 -20.44 -21.83
CA ILE A 528 -9.81 -20.17 -20.47
C ILE A 528 -11.34 -20.10 -20.46
N LEU A 529 -11.95 -19.38 -21.41
CA LEU A 529 -13.41 -19.25 -21.51
C LEU A 529 -14.11 -20.59 -21.74
N GLN A 530 -13.49 -21.49 -22.52
CA GLN A 530 -14.02 -22.81 -22.84
C GLN A 530 -13.47 -23.93 -21.94
N SER A 531 -12.75 -23.60 -20.86
CA SER A 531 -12.10 -24.59 -19.99
C SER A 531 -13.07 -25.59 -19.36
N HIS A 532 -14.33 -25.19 -19.14
CA HIS A 532 -15.39 -26.10 -18.69
C HIS A 532 -15.67 -27.23 -19.70
N HIS A 533 -15.64 -26.92 -21.00
CA HIS A 533 -15.78 -27.93 -22.06
C HIS A 533 -14.53 -28.78 -22.24
N VAL A 534 -13.34 -28.26 -21.91
CA VAL A 534 -12.09 -29.04 -22.00
C VAL A 534 -12.18 -30.27 -21.08
N ASN A 535 -12.66 -30.09 -19.85
CA ASN A 535 -12.82 -31.19 -18.89
C ASN A 535 -13.90 -32.20 -19.33
N ASP A 536 -15.02 -31.74 -19.90
CA ASP A 536 -16.09 -32.62 -20.37
C ASP A 536 -15.69 -33.43 -21.62
N MET A 537 -14.84 -32.85 -22.49
CA MET A 537 -14.37 -33.49 -23.72
C MET A 537 -13.24 -34.50 -23.47
N GLU A 538 -12.47 -34.36 -22.38
CA GLU A 538 -11.48 -35.36 -21.95
C GLU A 538 -12.14 -36.71 -21.55
N GLY A 539 -13.39 -36.67 -21.07
CA GLY A 539 -14.15 -37.88 -20.70
C GLY A 539 -14.65 -38.73 -21.87
N ALA A 540 -14.56 -38.27 -23.12
CA ALA A 540 -15.20 -38.91 -24.27
C ALA A 540 -14.25 -39.68 -25.21
N GLY A 541 -12.93 -39.68 -24.96
CA GLY A 541 -11.94 -40.00 -26.01
C GLY A 541 -10.99 -41.18 -25.81
N SER A 542 -10.92 -41.85 -24.64
CA SER A 542 -9.90 -42.90 -24.44
C SER A 542 -10.41 -44.09 -23.64
N MET A 543 -10.78 -45.17 -24.34
CA MET A 543 -10.92 -46.51 -23.77
C MET A 543 -9.54 -47.16 -23.49
N GLY A 544 -8.65 -46.41 -22.84
CA GLY A 544 -7.28 -46.83 -22.56
C GLY A 544 -6.88 -46.46 -21.13
N ILE A 545 -7.25 -47.31 -20.16
CA ILE A 545 -6.68 -47.40 -18.81
C ILE A 545 -6.39 -46.05 -18.12
N SER A 546 -7.40 -45.19 -18.00
CA SER A 546 -7.30 -43.96 -17.21
C SER A 546 -7.54 -44.26 -15.73
N PHE A 547 -6.62 -43.81 -14.84
CA PHE A 547 -6.86 -43.69 -13.39
C PHE A 547 -7.79 -42.49 -13.05
N ASP A 548 -8.48 -41.93 -14.04
CA ASP A 548 -9.21 -40.66 -14.04
C ASP A 548 -10.68 -40.79 -13.64
N VAL A 549 -10.96 -41.34 -12.45
CA VAL A 549 -12.30 -41.20 -11.86
C VAL A 549 -12.23 -40.21 -10.72
N ILE A 550 -12.68 -38.98 -10.96
CA ILE A 550 -13.13 -38.10 -9.88
C ILE A 550 -14.35 -38.79 -9.26
N GLN A 551 -14.17 -39.45 -8.12
CA GLN A 551 -15.31 -39.90 -7.32
C GLN A 551 -16.10 -38.66 -6.89
N GLN A 552 -17.33 -38.51 -7.38
CA GLN A 552 -18.26 -37.54 -6.83
C GLN A 552 -18.48 -37.87 -5.35
N ALA A 553 -18.16 -36.90 -4.48
CA ALA A 553 -18.33 -37.05 -3.05
C ALA A 553 -19.78 -37.38 -2.71
N SER A 554 -19.98 -38.44 -1.93
CA SER A 554 -21.30 -38.79 -1.40
C SER A 554 -21.71 -37.78 -0.33
N LEU A 555 -23.03 -37.56 -0.16
CA LEU A 555 -23.57 -36.67 0.89
C LEU A 555 -23.14 -37.09 2.31
N GLU A 556 -22.76 -38.35 2.52
CA GLU A 556 -22.28 -38.87 3.81
C GLU A 556 -20.83 -38.44 4.11
N ASP A 557 -19.98 -38.26 3.10
CA ASP A 557 -18.60 -37.77 3.26
C ASP A 557 -18.53 -36.27 3.58
N MET A 558 -19.51 -35.49 3.08
CA MET A 558 -19.66 -34.08 3.41
C MET A 558 -20.08 -33.84 4.87
N VAL A 559 -20.77 -34.80 5.50
CA VAL A 559 -21.32 -34.67 6.87
C VAL A 559 -20.30 -35.10 7.93
N THR A 560 -19.37 -36.00 7.59
CA THR A 560 -18.43 -36.59 8.57
C THR A 560 -17.03 -35.94 8.58
N GLY A 561 -16.74 -35.01 7.66
CA GLY A 561 -15.47 -34.28 7.63
C GLY A 561 -14.24 -35.13 7.27
N ASN A 562 -14.46 -36.36 6.79
CA ASN A 562 -13.43 -37.37 6.59
C ASN A 562 -12.92 -37.39 5.15
N GLN A 563 -12.53 -36.24 4.59
CA GLN A 563 -12.01 -36.11 3.21
C GLN A 563 -10.63 -36.78 2.98
N ALA A 564 -10.03 -37.39 4.00
CA ALA A 564 -8.58 -37.58 4.05
C ALA A 564 -8.06 -38.97 3.62
N SER A 565 -8.85 -39.87 3.03
CA SER A 565 -8.40 -41.28 2.87
C SER A 565 -8.41 -41.93 1.48
N SER A 566 -8.85 -41.28 0.39
CA SER A 566 -8.69 -41.92 -0.93
C SER A 566 -8.83 -41.00 -2.14
N ALA A 567 -7.71 -40.45 -2.63
CA ALA A 567 -7.45 -40.31 -4.07
C ALA A 567 -5.99 -39.90 -4.32
N PRO A 568 -5.27 -40.50 -5.29
CA PRO A 568 -4.03 -39.95 -5.80
C PRO A 568 -4.34 -38.76 -6.72
N ALA A 569 -4.94 -37.70 -6.18
CA ALA A 569 -5.10 -36.42 -6.88
C ALA A 569 -3.76 -35.67 -7.02
N SER A 570 -2.63 -36.28 -6.62
CA SER A 570 -1.29 -35.69 -6.71
C SER A 570 -0.73 -35.63 -8.13
N TYR A 571 -1.41 -36.23 -9.12
CA TYR A 571 -0.91 -36.33 -10.49
C TYR A 571 -1.68 -35.49 -11.53
N ASP A 572 -2.89 -35.02 -11.21
CA ASP A 572 -3.67 -34.16 -12.10
C ASP A 572 -3.82 -32.74 -11.55
N GLU A 573 -2.92 -31.86 -12.00
CA GLU A 573 -2.90 -30.43 -11.66
C GLU A 573 -4.14 -29.68 -12.18
N THR A 574 -4.82 -30.18 -13.23
CA THR A 574 -6.02 -29.52 -13.76
C THR A 574 -7.20 -29.66 -12.79
N ALA A 575 -7.35 -30.83 -12.16
CA ALA A 575 -8.30 -31.04 -11.08
C ALA A 575 -7.95 -30.22 -9.82
N LEU A 576 -6.68 -30.18 -9.41
CA LEU A 576 -6.21 -29.46 -8.22
C LEU A 576 -6.37 -27.93 -8.33
N CYS A 577 -6.20 -27.40 -9.54
CA CYS A 577 -6.38 -25.98 -9.84
C CYS A 577 -7.79 -25.63 -10.33
N SER A 578 -8.70 -26.59 -10.52
CA SER A 578 -10.03 -26.38 -11.11
C SER A 578 -10.89 -25.35 -10.35
N SER A 579 -10.85 -25.37 -9.01
CA SER A 579 -11.51 -24.39 -8.14
C SER A 579 -10.97 -22.98 -8.37
N THR A 580 -9.65 -22.88 -8.50
CA THR A 580 -8.92 -21.66 -8.85
C THR A 580 -9.18 -21.23 -10.28
N PHE A 581 -9.41 -22.11 -11.27
CA PHE A 581 -9.70 -21.78 -12.67
C PHE A 581 -11.13 -21.26 -12.90
N ARG A 582 -12.08 -21.66 -12.05
CA ARG A 582 -13.46 -21.12 -12.08
C ARG A 582 -13.53 -19.66 -11.62
N CYS A 583 -12.63 -19.24 -10.74
CA CYS A 583 -12.48 -17.85 -10.31
C CYS A 583 -12.15 -16.87 -11.49
N PRO A 584 -11.12 -17.12 -12.34
CA PRO A 584 -10.74 -16.27 -13.45
C PRO A 584 -11.74 -16.25 -14.59
N LEU A 585 -12.59 -17.28 -14.79
CA LEU A 585 -13.68 -17.21 -15.78
C LEU A 585 -14.61 -16.01 -15.55
N ALA A 586 -14.88 -15.66 -14.29
CA ALA A 586 -15.69 -14.49 -13.95
C ALA A 586 -14.93 -13.17 -14.07
N SER A 587 -13.62 -13.14 -13.76
CA SER A 587 -12.80 -11.92 -13.85
C SER A 587 -12.32 -11.62 -15.27
N HIS A 588 -11.89 -12.63 -16.03
CA HIS A 588 -11.53 -12.50 -17.43
C HIS A 588 -12.74 -12.20 -18.30
N ALA A 589 -13.93 -12.77 -18.07
CA ALA A 589 -15.14 -12.36 -18.80
C ALA A 589 -15.50 -10.87 -18.58
N ALA A 590 -15.18 -10.30 -17.41
CA ALA A 590 -15.38 -8.88 -17.14
C ALA A 590 -14.30 -7.97 -17.74
N VAL A 591 -13.05 -8.44 -17.88
CA VAL A 591 -11.90 -7.63 -18.36
C VAL A 591 -11.66 -7.78 -19.88
N SER A 592 -11.96 -8.96 -20.45
CA SER A 592 -11.78 -9.28 -21.87
C SER A 592 -12.76 -8.55 -22.81
N VAL A 593 -13.89 -8.07 -22.29
CA VAL A 593 -14.87 -7.27 -23.05
C VAL A 593 -14.35 -5.84 -23.32
N SER A 594 -13.37 -5.34 -22.55
CA SER A 594 -12.96 -3.92 -22.58
C SER A 594 -11.54 -3.63 -23.09
N VAL A 595 -10.58 -4.57 -23.05
CA VAL A 595 -9.21 -4.34 -23.57
C VAL A 595 -8.65 -5.58 -24.29
N PRO A 596 -8.97 -5.79 -25.59
CA PRO A 596 -8.61 -7.01 -26.31
C PRO A 596 -7.12 -7.11 -26.73
N VAL A 597 -6.37 -6.00 -26.77
CA VAL A 597 -5.02 -5.97 -27.41
C VAL A 597 -3.86 -6.15 -26.42
N ALA A 598 -4.05 -5.83 -25.14
CA ALA A 598 -2.98 -5.95 -24.14
C ALA A 598 -2.85 -7.37 -23.56
N HIS A 599 -3.95 -8.12 -23.46
CA HIS A 599 -3.96 -9.43 -22.79
C HIS A 599 -3.18 -10.53 -23.51
N ALA A 600 -3.06 -10.48 -24.84
CA ALA A 600 -2.30 -11.50 -25.60
C ALA A 600 -0.78 -11.41 -25.39
N ARG A 601 -0.26 -10.31 -24.83
CA ARG A 601 1.17 -10.09 -24.54
C ARG A 601 1.52 -10.16 -23.06
N VAL A 602 0.54 -10.29 -22.18
CA VAL A 602 0.72 -10.24 -20.72
C VAL A 602 0.83 -11.67 -20.19
N LEU A 603 2.05 -12.17 -20.23
CA LEU A 603 2.53 -13.38 -19.56
C LEU A 603 3.98 -13.05 -19.19
N PRO A 604 4.24 -12.33 -18.07
CA PRO A 604 4.26 -12.95 -16.74
C PRO A 604 3.89 -11.99 -15.57
N GLY A 605 2.78 -12.25 -14.88
CA GLY A 605 2.41 -11.59 -13.62
C GLY A 605 2.89 -12.31 -12.35
N TYR A 606 2.69 -11.69 -11.19
CA TYR A 606 3.06 -12.23 -9.88
C TYR A 606 2.26 -13.48 -9.49
N HIS A 607 0.99 -13.59 -9.92
CA HIS A 607 0.14 -14.74 -9.63
C HIS A 607 0.14 -15.82 -10.71
N ASP A 608 0.67 -15.50 -11.88
CA ASP A 608 0.47 -16.28 -13.10
C ASP A 608 1.38 -17.50 -13.19
N LYS A 609 2.39 -17.63 -12.31
CA LYS A 609 3.47 -18.62 -12.51
C LYS A 609 3.05 -20.07 -12.28
N SER A 610 1.99 -20.32 -11.50
CA SER A 610 1.37 -21.66 -11.36
C SER A 610 0.37 -21.98 -12.48
N LEU A 611 -0.24 -20.97 -13.10
CA LEU A 611 -1.23 -21.12 -14.18
C LEU A 611 -0.56 -21.13 -15.57
N HIS A 612 0.61 -20.52 -15.68
CA HIS A 612 1.40 -20.38 -16.90
C HIS A 612 1.90 -21.72 -17.46
N SER A 613 1.98 -22.79 -16.67
CA SER A 613 2.25 -24.14 -17.19
C SER A 613 1.00 -24.86 -17.70
N LEU A 614 -0.16 -24.53 -17.13
CA LEU A 614 -1.43 -25.15 -17.47
C LEU A 614 -2.05 -24.52 -18.72
N LEU A 615 -1.78 -23.24 -19.01
CA LEU A 615 -2.30 -22.54 -20.19
C LEU A 615 -1.74 -23.05 -21.54
N PRO A 616 -0.42 -23.27 -21.71
CA PRO A 616 0.14 -23.92 -22.90
C PRO A 616 -0.35 -25.35 -23.04
N SER A 617 -0.44 -26.12 -21.93
CA SER A 617 -0.97 -27.49 -21.95
C SER A 617 -2.43 -27.52 -22.40
N CYS A 618 -3.30 -26.67 -21.82
CA CYS A 618 -4.70 -26.54 -22.24
C CYS A 618 -4.85 -25.98 -23.67
N GLY A 619 -3.99 -25.04 -24.07
CA GLY A 619 -4.00 -24.46 -25.41
C GLY A 619 -3.54 -25.43 -26.50
N GLN A 620 -2.50 -26.24 -26.22
CA GLN A 620 -2.09 -27.36 -27.06
C GLN A 620 -3.18 -28.43 -27.12
N ARG A 621 -3.86 -28.74 -26.00
CA ARG A 621 -5.03 -29.64 -25.97
C ARG A 621 -6.17 -29.10 -26.83
N HIS A 622 -6.52 -27.82 -26.72
CA HIS A 622 -7.57 -27.19 -27.53
C HIS A 622 -7.24 -27.19 -29.03
N LEU A 623 -5.97 -27.01 -29.40
CA LEU A 623 -5.50 -27.09 -30.79
C LEU A 623 -5.47 -28.52 -31.33
N ALA A 624 -5.01 -29.49 -30.54
CA ALA A 624 -4.91 -30.90 -30.93
C ALA A 624 -6.27 -31.59 -31.09
N GLN A 625 -7.33 -31.01 -30.50
CA GLN A 625 -8.65 -31.64 -30.37
C GLN A 625 -9.75 -31.07 -31.26
N LYS A 626 -9.46 -30.13 -32.18
CA LYS A 626 -10.36 -29.93 -33.31
C LYS A 626 -10.14 -31.07 -34.30
N PRO A 627 -11.03 -32.08 -34.41
CA PRO A 627 -11.05 -32.85 -35.63
C PRO A 627 -11.32 -31.82 -36.73
N PHE A 628 -10.39 -31.67 -37.67
CA PHE A 628 -10.84 -31.43 -39.02
C PHE A 628 -11.68 -32.67 -39.35
N SER A 629 -12.98 -32.58 -39.06
CA SER A 629 -13.93 -33.55 -39.56
C SER A 629 -13.62 -33.65 -41.04
N HIS A 630 -13.23 -34.85 -41.49
CA HIS A 630 -13.31 -35.21 -42.88
C HIS A 630 -14.77 -35.03 -43.29
N GLY A 631 -15.16 -33.80 -43.58
CA GLY A 631 -16.30 -33.50 -44.40
C GLY A 631 -15.90 -34.00 -45.77
N CYS A 632 -16.25 -35.25 -46.06
CA CYS A 632 -16.54 -35.64 -47.42
C CYS A 632 -17.58 -34.64 -47.92
N PHE A 633 -17.14 -33.59 -48.61
CA PHE A 633 -17.96 -32.97 -49.62
C PHE A 633 -18.14 -34.03 -50.71
N SER A 634 -19.18 -34.85 -50.53
CA SER A 634 -19.81 -35.59 -51.60
C SER A 634 -20.27 -34.54 -52.60
N ALA A 635 -19.55 -34.42 -53.71
CA ALA A 635 -20.09 -33.82 -54.91
C ALA A 635 -21.05 -34.84 -55.53
N ASP A 636 -22.34 -34.60 -55.35
CA ASP A 636 -23.38 -34.78 -56.35
C ASP A 636 -24.44 -33.69 -56.14
#